data_AF-A0A2N1PNA1-F1
#
_entry.id   AF-A0A2N1PNA1-F1
#
_cell.length_a   1.000
_cell.length_b   1.000
_cell.length_c   1.000
_cell.angle_alpha   90.00
_cell.angle_beta   90.00
_cell.angle_gamma   90.00
#
_symmetry.space_group_name_H-M   'P 1'
#
loop_
_entity.id
_entity.type
_entity.pdbx_description
1 polymer ?
#
loop_
_entity_poly.entity_id
_entity_poly.type
_entity_poly.pdbx_seq_one_letter_code
_entity_poly.pdbx_strand_id
1 'polypeptide(L)'
;MESVMSFMAEEIESLKAPIAEEKIEALAKLGNMGDESVIEAIISTTADKSPLVRFHARRALAALRKRIGEDFIRVGMTITDSSGSFDPSSFRTALEHDNFMYRYTAVKGVEKLRDDAALPILAEIMPSEDNPIVRSAAVKAMAKVGGEMAMEELLLYLNDPDTRVRANTVEALASCGADVTDFLQPMLGDSDARVRANTIVALHGRGGIGLPDTAAIMARGDKGVRESLMWALEQINDREMVEALKILMVSDDSTMRSRAEKLAVAAGIRSESIKHQSVDSYDDDESDEGNGGETSARGSGKSARGSGRGSGEGHAPSRGRSSGKSRGPSAIVSIFKVIAFLIVLGAMGYGAFFYYQRFDQDRDYSKAVEMMEQNRLEQAVMIFRRLGDYRDSRDMLRKVDSLAVMNKAENYLRKSMFREAIDTYREAARVNGVDVAKARDGLRKSLLVMVKDRRDSGDVDGAVRWCDEALTTFPQDSHFINAKRDTLMDRSRELISKGLFGEAIVFIKTLPEKGVREGVDRLLREARIQYGKSLDRAGRVDEAIAAYRDILSEQSLAASSGDASGTSGDTAGSSGDAGIWMNEIEDSLCRLIGQKILSLVKGGDSLAGLILARESVKAHPKRSDLISAMTVSLREEAMRMAKMGDVKRSINLIDEAEKLSPGDSEVGAARSQISALQQSNSNPEDRNRTLRRAIEYILATGEKDTPQGKERLAASYSELALIFLSQTKLEEATAIYREALKNLPENRELSKSLSDVYLRLGDDRYASDLFDEAHNFYSLAVKAHSSPEARKALESTRIKDTYLSYLSGDYERAEEGFRKILGEEPKHVKARQGLALCLKERGDSILEKGKFQDAFTLFSEAHELNSETPGLSKLLSESATGLARELGKNGKFEDAASILNRARQMLPDNAPIQEAVTALYVAKAEQENSRKLALLEQERQRQNQIEQVRREKIERENRLRAETARELEYRGKVFFNCADDRGDDKGPGTYRYPRIPGMEDGAFDIIRAEAVADGDHVLFRITFDRTVETSSTGSSQGSSGIDDRSGRSGLNWRRGENGWVFQMIDIYIDTDRKPGSGETRTLPGRNLSIDPAFAWEKMILISPLSASEMDSYINSKVNNSDLLTMKKRIIIPRSYSVQGSVISARVPLTLLGKPGLDWAWQFMVMGYADIDSPVSLRNMDVSDGEDATHFGGGTSYQGNTNVIDILTPKGSNQFRILSDYVSRPDSRQSKFAVVPLLDWDARTP
;
A
#
# COMPACT_ATOMS: atom_id res chain seq x y z
N MET A 1 -17.98 28.77 10.90
CA MET A 1 -18.70 27.69 11.60
C MET A 1 -19.86 27.20 10.75
N GLU A 2 -20.88 28.01 10.45
CA GLU A 2 -22.08 27.57 9.70
C GLU A 2 -21.77 26.81 8.39
N SER A 3 -20.84 27.26 7.54
CA SER A 3 -20.52 26.52 6.30
C SER A 3 -19.80 25.19 6.53
N VAL A 4 -19.10 25.03 7.67
CA VAL A 4 -18.44 23.77 8.06
C VAL A 4 -19.48 22.80 8.61
N MET A 5 -20.37 23.29 9.49
CA MET A 5 -21.53 22.54 10.00
C MET A 5 -22.46 22.09 8.86
N SER A 6 -22.70 22.94 7.85
CA SER A 6 -23.51 22.62 6.68
C SER A 6 -22.87 21.52 5.84
N PHE A 7 -21.56 21.62 5.57
CA PHE A 7 -20.82 20.62 4.80
C PHE A 7 -20.72 19.28 5.54
N MET A 8 -20.53 19.30 6.86
CA MET A 8 -20.58 18.11 7.71
C MET A 8 -21.97 17.45 7.71
N ALA A 9 -23.06 18.24 7.81
CA ALA A 9 -24.41 17.71 7.75
C ALA A 9 -24.71 17.05 6.39
N GLU A 10 -24.24 17.64 5.28
CA GLU A 10 -24.39 17.12 3.92
C GLU A 10 -23.63 15.78 3.72
N GLU A 11 -22.39 15.68 4.20
CA GLU A 11 -21.61 14.44 4.13
C GLU A 11 -22.11 13.37 5.13
N ILE A 12 -22.63 13.76 6.30
CA ILE A 12 -23.33 12.84 7.23
C ILE A 12 -24.61 12.29 6.60
N GLU A 13 -25.39 13.11 5.91
CA GLU A 13 -26.59 12.65 5.20
C GLU A 13 -26.22 11.71 4.05
N SER A 14 -25.09 11.97 3.37
CA SER A 14 -24.54 11.11 2.31
C SER A 14 -24.17 9.69 2.80
N LEU A 15 -23.92 9.49 4.10
CA LEU A 15 -23.75 8.14 4.68
C LEU A 15 -25.04 7.30 4.67
N LYS A 16 -26.20 7.94 4.54
CA LYS A 16 -27.52 7.27 4.44
C LYS A 16 -27.90 6.92 3.01
N ALA A 17 -27.12 7.34 2.01
CA ALA A 17 -27.38 7.06 0.60
C ALA A 17 -27.53 5.55 0.32
N PRO A 18 -28.28 5.13 -0.71
CA PRO A 18 -28.39 3.71 -1.07
C PRO A 18 -27.14 3.18 -1.82
N ILE A 19 -26.24 4.06 -2.25
CA ILE A 19 -25.08 3.75 -3.12
C ILE A 19 -23.81 3.60 -2.28
N ALA A 20 -22.97 2.62 -2.60
CA ALA A 20 -21.77 2.32 -1.80
C ALA A 20 -20.63 3.33 -2.03
N GLU A 21 -20.46 3.81 -3.26
CA GLU A 21 -19.44 4.79 -3.64
C GLU A 21 -19.61 6.13 -2.89
N GLU A 22 -20.84 6.67 -2.84
CA GLU A 22 -21.15 7.93 -2.14
C GLU A 22 -20.80 7.85 -0.66
N LYS A 23 -21.14 6.74 0.00
CA LYS A 23 -20.73 6.49 1.40
C LYS A 23 -19.22 6.44 1.56
N ILE A 24 -18.50 5.77 0.66
CA ILE A 24 -17.04 5.65 0.73
C ILE A 24 -16.37 7.03 0.60
N GLU A 25 -16.89 7.89 -0.28
CA GLU A 25 -16.40 9.25 -0.45
C GLU A 25 -16.69 10.12 0.80
N ALA A 26 -17.92 10.07 1.32
CA ALA A 26 -18.30 10.75 2.55
C ALA A 26 -17.46 10.30 3.76
N LEU A 27 -17.25 8.99 3.92
CA LEU A 27 -16.37 8.42 4.97
C LEU A 27 -14.93 8.92 4.86
N ALA A 28 -14.40 9.05 3.63
CA ALA A 28 -13.05 9.57 3.42
C ALA A 28 -12.93 11.06 3.79
N LYS A 29 -13.96 11.87 3.50
CA LYS A 29 -14.01 13.30 3.88
C LYS A 29 -14.20 13.47 5.39
N LEU A 30 -15.22 12.84 5.97
CA LEU A 30 -15.52 12.91 7.40
C LEU A 30 -14.37 12.38 8.27
N GLY A 31 -13.71 11.29 7.84
CA GLY A 31 -12.50 10.77 8.50
C GLY A 31 -11.30 11.72 8.49
N ASN A 32 -11.25 12.67 7.55
CA ASN A 32 -10.20 13.67 7.46
C ASN A 32 -10.53 14.97 8.23
N MET A 33 -11.79 15.21 8.61
CA MET A 33 -12.21 16.50 9.20
C MET A 33 -11.66 16.76 10.61
N GLY A 34 -11.32 15.72 11.38
CA GLY A 34 -10.84 15.88 12.75
C GLY A 34 -11.89 16.34 13.78
N ASP A 35 -13.14 16.52 13.36
CA ASP A 35 -14.25 16.94 14.21
C ASP A 35 -14.88 15.73 14.93
N GLU A 36 -15.25 15.88 16.20
CA GLU A 36 -15.78 14.76 17.00
C GLU A 36 -17.26 14.47 16.73
N SER A 37 -18.03 15.44 16.21
CA SER A 37 -19.47 15.29 15.96
C SER A 37 -19.80 14.35 14.80
N VAL A 38 -18.83 14.03 13.92
CA VAL A 38 -19.00 13.05 12.83
C VAL A 38 -18.82 11.60 13.29
N ILE A 39 -18.27 11.37 14.49
CA ILE A 39 -17.86 10.03 14.97
C ILE A 39 -19.05 9.07 15.04
N GLU A 40 -20.19 9.51 15.57
CA GLU A 40 -21.39 8.67 15.71
C GLU A 40 -21.91 8.20 14.34
N ALA A 41 -21.96 9.11 13.36
CA ALA A 41 -22.38 8.81 12.00
C ALA A 41 -21.44 7.79 11.33
N ILE A 42 -20.12 7.93 11.50
CA ILE A 42 -19.14 6.98 10.97
C ILE A 42 -19.24 5.62 11.71
N ILE A 43 -19.40 5.61 13.04
CA ILE A 43 -19.58 4.38 13.82
C ILE A 43 -20.81 3.61 13.33
N SER A 44 -21.95 4.27 13.13
CA SER A 44 -23.17 3.63 12.61
C SER A 44 -22.92 2.96 11.24
N THR A 45 -22.06 3.58 10.43
CA THR A 45 -21.69 3.10 9.08
C THR A 45 -20.72 1.90 9.13
N THR A 46 -20.09 1.58 10.26
CA THR A 46 -19.30 0.34 10.42
C THR A 46 -20.15 -0.94 10.36
N ALA A 47 -21.48 -0.81 10.51
CA ALA A 47 -22.46 -1.89 10.37
C ALA A 47 -23.11 -1.96 8.96
N ASP A 48 -22.66 -1.16 7.99
CA ASP A 48 -23.25 -1.13 6.64
C ASP A 48 -23.19 -2.50 5.94
N LYS A 49 -24.17 -2.77 5.06
CA LYS A 49 -24.26 -4.02 4.31
C LYS A 49 -23.06 -4.25 3.38
N SER A 50 -22.49 -3.18 2.80
CA SER A 50 -21.36 -3.23 1.88
C SER A 50 -20.01 -3.44 2.62
N PRO A 51 -19.24 -4.49 2.31
CA PRO A 51 -17.94 -4.72 2.94
C PRO A 51 -16.93 -3.58 2.73
N LEU A 52 -16.97 -2.92 1.56
CA LEU A 52 -16.12 -1.76 1.25
C LEU A 52 -16.46 -0.57 2.14
N VAL A 53 -17.75 -0.27 2.32
CA VAL A 53 -18.22 0.81 3.20
C VAL A 53 -17.75 0.56 4.64
N ARG A 54 -17.85 -0.68 5.14
CA ARG A 54 -17.34 -1.05 6.48
C ARG A 54 -15.83 -0.86 6.62
N PHE A 55 -15.04 -1.18 5.58
CA PHE A 55 -13.58 -0.96 5.57
C PHE A 55 -13.26 0.54 5.65
N HIS A 56 -13.89 1.35 4.80
CA HIS A 56 -13.67 2.80 4.80
C HIS A 56 -14.15 3.47 6.10
N ALA A 57 -15.21 2.97 6.75
CA ALA A 57 -15.68 3.49 8.03
C ALA A 57 -14.69 3.23 9.17
N ARG A 58 -14.10 2.03 9.23
CA ARG A 58 -13.02 1.72 10.19
C ARG A 58 -11.78 2.57 9.93
N ARG A 59 -11.44 2.81 8.65
CA ARG A 59 -10.29 3.65 8.28
C ARG A 59 -10.52 5.13 8.63
N ALA A 60 -11.74 5.63 8.44
CA ALA A 60 -12.15 6.97 8.84
C ALA A 60 -12.05 7.16 10.38
N LEU A 61 -12.49 6.19 11.17
CA LEU A 61 -12.32 6.20 12.63
C LEU A 61 -10.84 6.15 13.04
N ALA A 62 -10.00 5.40 12.34
CA ALA A 62 -8.57 5.36 12.60
C ALA A 62 -7.88 6.70 12.27
N ALA A 63 -8.29 7.37 11.19
CA ALA A 63 -7.81 8.70 10.81
C ALA A 63 -8.24 9.76 11.84
N LEU A 64 -9.53 9.81 12.21
CA LEU A 64 -10.04 10.66 13.29
C LEU A 64 -9.30 10.42 14.61
N ARG A 65 -9.12 9.16 15.02
CA ARG A 65 -8.36 8.81 16.23
C ARG A 65 -6.90 9.30 16.19
N LYS A 66 -6.27 9.35 15.01
CA LYS A 66 -4.92 9.91 14.84
C LYS A 66 -4.92 11.45 14.87
N ARG A 67 -5.94 12.10 14.29
CA ARG A 67 -6.03 13.56 14.11
C ARG A 67 -6.55 14.30 15.36
N ILE A 68 -7.55 13.75 16.03
CA ILE A 68 -7.99 14.19 17.39
C ILE A 68 -6.87 13.88 18.42
N GLY A 69 -5.93 13.00 18.09
CA GLY A 69 -4.83 12.54 18.94
C GLY A 69 -3.94 13.62 19.57
N GLU A 70 -3.98 14.86 19.07
CA GLU A 70 -3.28 16.00 19.69
C GLU A 70 -4.01 16.51 20.96
N ASP A 71 -5.35 16.44 21.00
CA ASP A 71 -6.13 16.73 22.22
C ASP A 71 -6.12 15.56 23.22
N PHE A 72 -5.89 14.31 22.76
CA PHE A 72 -5.70 13.16 23.66
C PHE A 72 -4.47 13.30 24.57
N ILE A 73 -3.41 13.99 24.11
CA ILE A 73 -2.25 14.33 24.95
C ILE A 73 -2.65 15.38 25.98
N ARG A 74 -3.50 16.34 25.59
CA ARG A 74 -4.00 17.41 26.45
C ARG A 74 -4.88 16.88 27.59
N VAL A 75 -5.80 15.95 27.32
CA VAL A 75 -6.63 15.33 28.38
C VAL A 75 -5.80 14.48 29.34
N GLY A 76 -4.78 13.77 28.84
CA GLY A 76 -3.82 13.05 29.67
C GLY A 76 -3.02 13.97 30.60
N MET A 77 -2.71 15.19 30.15
CA MET A 77 -2.08 16.24 30.98
C MET A 77 -3.06 16.94 31.92
N THR A 78 -4.36 17.04 31.60
CA THR A 78 -5.34 17.66 32.51
C THR A 78 -5.69 16.78 33.69
N ILE A 79 -5.81 15.45 33.53
CA ILE A 79 -6.15 14.55 34.65
C ILE A 79 -4.96 14.26 35.59
N THR A 80 -3.85 14.97 35.41
CA THR A 80 -2.64 14.86 36.22
C THR A 80 -2.20 16.22 36.73
N ASP A 81 -1.61 16.26 37.92
CA ASP A 81 -0.99 17.46 38.46
C ASP A 81 0.31 17.84 37.71
N SER A 82 0.98 18.91 38.14
CA SER A 82 2.24 19.38 37.56
C SER A 82 3.43 18.41 37.75
N SER A 83 3.27 17.32 38.50
CA SER A 83 4.25 16.24 38.64
C SER A 83 3.96 15.05 37.71
N GLY A 84 2.80 15.01 37.05
CA GLY A 84 2.32 13.87 36.27
C GLY A 84 1.63 12.79 37.12
N SER A 85 1.32 13.08 38.38
CA SER A 85 0.53 12.22 39.27
C SER A 85 -0.96 12.48 39.07
N PHE A 86 -1.84 11.53 39.36
CA PHE A 86 -3.28 11.70 39.16
C PHE A 86 -3.87 12.87 39.98
N ASP A 87 -4.69 13.73 39.35
CA ASP A 87 -5.45 14.79 40.02
C ASP A 87 -6.96 14.49 40.02
N PRO A 88 -7.54 14.14 41.19
CA PRO A 88 -8.98 14.01 41.40
C PRO A 88 -9.84 15.18 40.88
N SER A 89 -9.37 16.42 41.01
CA SER A 89 -10.16 17.63 40.75
C SER A 89 -10.35 17.85 39.24
N SER A 90 -9.24 17.75 38.51
CA SER A 90 -9.26 17.89 37.06
C SER A 90 -9.83 16.64 36.37
N PHE A 91 -9.73 15.45 36.98
CA PHE A 91 -10.43 14.27 36.48
C PHE A 91 -11.95 14.43 36.56
N ARG A 92 -12.50 14.90 37.69
CA ARG A 92 -13.92 15.25 37.82
C ARG A 92 -14.35 16.28 36.78
N THR A 93 -13.58 17.36 36.63
CA THR A 93 -13.84 18.39 35.62
C THR A 93 -13.87 17.83 34.19
N ALA A 94 -13.01 16.86 33.87
CA ALA A 94 -13.00 16.20 32.56
C ALA A 94 -14.18 15.22 32.34
N LEU A 95 -14.75 14.68 33.43
CA LEU A 95 -15.95 13.84 33.40
C LEU A 95 -17.26 14.66 33.37
N GLU A 96 -17.24 15.93 33.79
CA GLU A 96 -18.39 16.84 33.67
C GLU A 96 -18.53 17.46 32.26
N HIS A 97 -17.63 17.12 31.33
CA HIS A 97 -17.60 17.69 29.99
C HIS A 97 -18.73 17.15 29.08
N ASP A 98 -19.45 18.05 28.40
CA ASP A 98 -20.59 17.72 27.52
C ASP A 98 -20.28 16.64 26.47
N ASN A 99 -19.05 16.67 25.93
CA ASN A 99 -18.61 15.72 24.92
C ASN A 99 -18.11 14.39 25.53
N PHE A 100 -18.80 13.30 25.19
CA PHE A 100 -18.51 11.95 25.66
C PHE A 100 -17.11 11.43 25.27
N MET A 101 -16.48 11.93 24.20
CA MET A 101 -15.12 11.54 23.83
C MET A 101 -14.09 12.11 24.80
N TYR A 102 -14.32 13.30 25.34
CA TYR A 102 -13.50 13.87 26.43
C TYR A 102 -13.64 13.03 27.70
N ARG A 103 -14.88 12.71 28.11
CA ARG A 103 -15.16 11.84 29.27
C ARG A 103 -14.53 10.45 29.11
N TYR A 104 -14.75 9.79 27.98
CA TYR A 104 -14.13 8.51 27.61
C TYR A 104 -12.60 8.58 27.67
N THR A 105 -12.00 9.66 27.17
CA THR A 105 -10.55 9.83 27.16
C THR A 105 -9.98 10.00 28.57
N ALA A 106 -10.66 10.76 29.43
CA ALA A 106 -10.30 10.88 30.84
C ALA A 106 -10.34 9.51 31.54
N VAL A 107 -11.43 8.73 31.35
CA VAL A 107 -11.56 7.36 31.87
C VAL A 107 -10.43 6.44 31.37
N LYS A 108 -10.12 6.46 30.07
CA LYS A 108 -9.02 5.68 29.48
C LYS A 108 -7.63 6.15 29.91
N GLY A 109 -7.49 7.40 30.35
CA GLY A 109 -6.28 7.94 30.97
C GLY A 109 -6.07 7.36 32.36
N VAL A 110 -7.09 7.43 33.21
CA VAL A 110 -7.11 6.83 34.56
C VAL A 110 -6.83 5.32 34.54
N GLU A 111 -7.43 4.56 33.61
CA GLU A 111 -7.16 3.12 33.45
C GLU A 111 -5.66 2.81 33.22
N LYS A 112 -4.91 3.73 32.60
CA LYS A 112 -3.45 3.58 32.40
C LYS A 112 -2.65 3.99 33.62
N LEU A 113 -3.07 5.05 34.32
CA LEU A 113 -2.42 5.53 35.55
C LEU A 113 -2.52 4.51 36.69
N ARG A 114 -3.67 3.80 36.77
CA ARG A 114 -3.96 2.79 37.80
C ARG A 114 -3.89 3.32 39.23
N ASP A 115 -4.32 4.57 39.40
CA ASP A 115 -4.40 5.25 40.68
C ASP A 115 -5.77 4.97 41.33
N ASP A 116 -5.78 4.40 42.53
CA ASP A 116 -6.98 3.95 43.24
C ASP A 116 -7.86 5.11 43.73
N ALA A 117 -7.31 6.32 43.89
CA ALA A 117 -8.07 7.52 44.22
C ALA A 117 -9.10 7.90 43.15
N ALA A 118 -9.02 7.34 41.94
CA ALA A 118 -10.00 7.53 40.88
C ALA A 118 -11.27 6.67 41.04
N LEU A 119 -11.22 5.58 41.83
CA LEU A 119 -12.36 4.68 42.05
C LEU A 119 -13.63 5.40 42.55
N PRO A 120 -13.60 6.18 43.66
CA PRO A 120 -14.80 6.84 44.17
C PRO A 120 -15.39 7.86 43.17
N ILE A 121 -14.55 8.48 42.34
CA ILE A 121 -15.00 9.47 41.33
C ILE A 121 -15.72 8.77 40.17
N LEU A 122 -15.19 7.62 39.74
CA LEU A 122 -15.85 6.78 38.73
C LEU A 122 -17.20 6.26 39.24
N ALA A 123 -17.24 5.76 40.48
CA ALA A 123 -18.45 5.25 41.12
C ALA A 123 -19.55 6.33 41.25
N GLU A 124 -19.18 7.55 41.67
CA GLU A 124 -20.13 8.66 41.85
C GLU A 124 -20.77 9.12 40.53
N ILE A 125 -20.00 9.16 39.44
CA ILE A 125 -20.44 9.75 38.16
C ILE A 125 -21.14 8.73 37.26
N MET A 126 -20.77 7.44 37.35
CA MET A 126 -21.32 6.37 36.51
C MET A 126 -22.87 6.25 36.48
N PRO A 127 -23.62 6.47 37.57
CA PRO A 127 -25.09 6.50 37.56
C PRO A 127 -25.69 7.62 36.69
N SER A 128 -24.94 8.69 36.41
CA SER A 128 -25.35 9.84 35.61
C SER A 128 -24.83 9.82 34.16
N GLU A 129 -23.93 8.90 33.82
CA GLU A 129 -23.33 8.80 32.49
C GLU A 129 -24.31 8.16 31.48
N ASP A 130 -24.78 8.96 30.53
CA ASP A 130 -25.74 8.56 29.51
C ASP A 130 -25.13 7.69 28.40
N ASN A 131 -23.85 7.90 28.08
CA ASN A 131 -23.21 7.27 26.94
C ASN A 131 -22.67 5.86 27.26
N PRO A 132 -23.15 4.80 26.57
CA PRO A 132 -22.74 3.43 26.85
C PRO A 132 -21.27 3.15 26.51
N ILE A 133 -20.63 3.94 25.64
CA ILE A 133 -19.20 3.80 25.35
C ILE A 133 -18.39 4.23 26.58
N VAL A 134 -18.73 5.37 27.20
CA VAL A 134 -18.09 5.86 28.42
C VAL A 134 -18.34 4.90 29.58
N ARG A 135 -19.60 4.49 29.83
CA ARG A 135 -19.91 3.48 30.87
C ARG A 135 -19.13 2.20 30.69
N SER A 136 -19.04 1.69 29.45
CA SER A 136 -18.31 0.44 29.16
C SER A 136 -16.79 0.56 29.34
N ALA A 137 -16.23 1.77 29.24
CA ALA A 137 -14.84 2.05 29.56
C ALA A 137 -14.62 2.20 31.07
N ALA A 138 -15.56 2.87 31.75
CA ALA A 138 -15.48 3.15 33.18
C ALA A 138 -15.57 1.88 34.03
N VAL A 139 -16.41 0.90 33.67
CA VAL A 139 -16.39 -0.42 34.35
C VAL A 139 -15.03 -1.14 34.21
N LYS A 140 -14.31 -0.96 33.09
CA LYS A 140 -12.95 -1.49 32.95
C LYS A 140 -11.93 -0.69 33.74
N ALA A 141 -12.05 0.64 33.77
CA ALA A 141 -11.20 1.51 34.57
C ALA A 141 -11.36 1.18 36.07
N MET A 142 -12.59 1.09 36.59
CA MET A 142 -12.90 0.75 37.99
C MET A 142 -12.21 -0.54 38.43
N ALA A 143 -12.29 -1.63 37.67
CA ALA A 143 -11.56 -2.87 37.99
C ALA A 143 -10.02 -2.71 37.95
N LYS A 144 -9.47 -1.83 37.10
CA LYS A 144 -8.02 -1.60 37.00
C LYS A 144 -7.46 -0.63 38.04
N VAL A 145 -8.28 0.26 38.60
CA VAL A 145 -7.87 1.16 39.69
C VAL A 145 -8.20 0.60 41.07
N GLY A 146 -9.38 0.00 41.24
CA GLY A 146 -9.88 -0.45 42.54
C GLY A 146 -9.61 -1.92 42.87
N GLY A 147 -9.33 -2.78 41.89
CA GLY A 147 -9.16 -4.22 42.11
C GLY A 147 -10.38 -4.83 42.81
N GLU A 148 -10.16 -5.50 43.95
CA GLU A 148 -11.24 -6.04 44.81
C GLU A 148 -12.21 -4.97 45.32
N MET A 149 -11.73 -3.75 45.62
CA MET A 149 -12.56 -2.67 46.16
C MET A 149 -13.61 -2.15 45.16
N ALA A 150 -13.45 -2.42 43.87
CA ALA A 150 -14.41 -2.04 42.84
C ALA A 150 -15.63 -2.98 42.74
N MET A 151 -15.65 -4.09 43.49
CA MET A 151 -16.65 -5.15 43.32
C MET A 151 -18.09 -4.67 43.52
N GLU A 152 -18.39 -4.01 44.64
CA GLU A 152 -19.76 -3.62 45.00
C GLU A 152 -20.37 -2.68 43.94
N GLU A 153 -19.58 -1.74 43.45
CA GLU A 153 -19.96 -0.81 42.37
C GLU A 153 -20.13 -1.51 41.02
N LEU A 154 -19.22 -2.44 40.67
CA LEU A 154 -19.31 -3.17 39.41
C LEU A 154 -20.55 -4.07 39.33
N LEU A 155 -21.01 -4.64 40.44
CA LEU A 155 -22.21 -5.48 40.46
C LEU A 155 -23.47 -4.74 39.98
N LEU A 156 -23.54 -3.41 40.15
CA LEU A 156 -24.66 -2.57 39.68
C LEU A 156 -24.82 -2.61 38.14
N TYR A 157 -23.72 -2.78 37.40
CA TYR A 157 -23.69 -2.70 35.93
C TYR A 157 -23.88 -4.04 35.22
N LEU A 158 -24.08 -5.13 35.98
CA LEU A 158 -24.47 -6.43 35.42
C LEU A 158 -25.83 -6.39 34.72
N ASN A 159 -26.70 -5.42 35.05
CA ASN A 159 -28.02 -5.26 34.43
C ASN A 159 -28.13 -4.01 33.53
N ASP A 160 -27.01 -3.42 33.08
CA ASP A 160 -27.04 -2.24 32.19
C ASP A 160 -27.80 -2.53 30.88
N PRO A 161 -28.61 -1.60 30.36
CA PRO A 161 -29.32 -1.80 29.08
C PRO A 161 -28.38 -2.10 27.90
N ASP A 162 -27.17 -1.54 27.85
CA ASP A 162 -26.22 -1.78 26.77
C ASP A 162 -25.39 -3.07 27.01
N THR A 163 -25.38 -3.96 26.02
CA THR A 163 -24.78 -5.29 26.14
C THR A 163 -23.26 -5.27 26.26
N ARG A 164 -22.58 -4.21 25.78
CA ARG A 164 -21.14 -4.01 25.92
C ARG A 164 -20.79 -3.61 27.36
N VAL A 165 -21.65 -2.83 28.02
CA VAL A 165 -21.45 -2.50 29.45
C VAL A 165 -21.57 -3.78 30.27
N ARG A 166 -22.63 -4.58 30.08
CA ARG A 166 -22.76 -5.89 30.76
C ARG A 166 -21.57 -6.82 30.49
N ALA A 167 -21.17 -6.99 29.23
CA ALA A 167 -20.05 -7.87 28.86
C ALA A 167 -18.71 -7.41 29.44
N ASN A 168 -18.46 -6.10 29.46
CA ASN A 168 -17.26 -5.52 30.07
C ASN A 168 -17.30 -5.59 31.60
N THR A 169 -18.49 -5.54 32.22
CA THR A 169 -18.68 -5.68 33.67
C THR A 169 -18.37 -7.09 34.15
N VAL A 170 -18.82 -8.11 33.42
CA VAL A 170 -18.43 -9.52 33.66
C VAL A 170 -16.91 -9.70 33.57
N GLU A 171 -16.27 -9.12 32.56
CA GLU A 171 -14.81 -9.15 32.37
C GLU A 171 -14.07 -8.40 33.50
N ALA A 172 -14.63 -7.28 33.95
CA ALA A 172 -14.11 -6.46 35.05
C ALA A 172 -14.13 -7.25 36.37
N LEU A 173 -15.31 -7.74 36.78
CA LEU A 173 -15.52 -8.56 37.99
C LEU A 173 -14.63 -9.82 38.00
N ALA A 174 -14.48 -10.49 36.86
CA ALA A 174 -13.57 -11.63 36.73
C ALA A 174 -12.12 -11.27 37.15
N SER A 175 -11.66 -10.06 36.78
CA SER A 175 -10.33 -9.56 37.10
C SER A 175 -10.16 -8.98 38.52
N CYS A 176 -11.25 -8.79 39.26
CA CYS A 176 -11.28 -8.17 40.59
C CYS A 176 -10.96 -9.10 41.77
N GLY A 177 -10.26 -10.24 41.59
CA GLY A 177 -9.70 -11.06 42.69
C GLY A 177 -10.68 -11.87 43.56
N ALA A 178 -11.75 -11.27 44.07
CA ALA A 178 -12.70 -11.89 45.01
C ALA A 178 -13.84 -12.66 44.33
N ASP A 179 -14.53 -13.55 45.07
CA ASP A 179 -15.50 -14.51 44.54
C ASP A 179 -16.81 -13.83 44.11
N VAL A 180 -17.15 -13.99 42.84
CA VAL A 180 -18.33 -13.40 42.17
C VAL A 180 -19.24 -14.47 41.56
N THR A 181 -19.02 -15.75 41.90
CA THR A 181 -19.64 -16.90 41.24
C THR A 181 -21.17 -16.81 41.21
N ASP A 182 -21.79 -16.53 42.36
CA ASP A 182 -23.25 -16.39 42.50
C ASP A 182 -23.84 -15.22 41.69
N PHE A 183 -23.07 -14.16 41.48
CA PHE A 183 -23.49 -12.99 40.70
C PHE A 183 -23.31 -13.16 39.20
N LEU A 184 -22.30 -13.93 38.78
CA LEU A 184 -22.02 -14.21 37.38
C LEU A 184 -22.86 -15.38 36.83
N GLN A 185 -23.23 -16.36 37.64
CA GLN A 185 -24.01 -17.52 37.19
C GLN A 185 -25.31 -17.17 36.41
N PRO A 186 -26.12 -16.16 36.81
CA PRO A 186 -27.29 -15.72 36.03
C PRO A 186 -26.95 -15.20 34.63
N MET A 187 -25.76 -14.62 34.43
CA MET A 187 -25.33 -14.00 33.17
C MET A 187 -25.07 -15.02 32.04
N LEU A 188 -25.02 -16.31 32.37
CA LEU A 188 -25.02 -17.40 31.38
C LEU A 188 -26.32 -17.46 30.56
N GLY A 189 -27.41 -16.89 31.09
CA GLY A 189 -28.70 -16.74 30.42
C GLY A 189 -28.91 -15.42 29.67
N ASP A 190 -27.91 -14.53 29.59
CA ASP A 190 -28.06 -13.23 28.91
C ASP A 190 -28.41 -13.40 27.43
N SER A 191 -29.18 -12.47 26.87
CA SER A 191 -29.56 -12.45 25.45
C SER A 191 -28.34 -12.27 24.53
N ASP A 192 -27.32 -11.53 24.97
CA ASP A 192 -26.13 -11.22 24.20
C ASP A 192 -25.09 -12.35 24.24
N ALA A 193 -24.62 -12.75 23.05
CA ALA A 193 -23.70 -13.86 22.88
C ALA A 193 -22.30 -13.63 23.51
N ARG A 194 -21.84 -12.38 23.59
CA ARG A 194 -20.57 -12.01 24.20
C ARG A 194 -20.68 -11.97 25.72
N VAL A 195 -21.81 -11.53 26.27
CA VAL A 195 -22.05 -11.58 27.73
C VAL A 195 -21.98 -13.03 28.23
N ARG A 196 -22.72 -13.95 27.59
CA ARG A 196 -22.65 -15.39 27.92
C ARG A 196 -21.24 -15.95 27.82
N ALA A 197 -20.53 -15.64 26.73
CA ALA A 197 -19.17 -16.13 26.49
C ALA A 197 -18.16 -15.63 27.53
N ASN A 198 -18.18 -14.33 27.84
CA ASN A 198 -17.36 -13.74 28.91
C ASN A 198 -17.66 -14.37 30.27
N THR A 199 -18.94 -14.69 30.53
CA THR A 199 -19.38 -15.28 31.80
C THR A 199 -18.81 -16.69 32.01
N ILE A 200 -18.81 -17.53 30.96
CA ILE A 200 -18.20 -18.87 31.02
C ILE A 200 -16.70 -18.78 31.36
N VAL A 201 -15.97 -17.88 30.70
CA VAL A 201 -14.54 -17.65 30.95
C VAL A 201 -14.29 -17.13 32.37
N ALA A 202 -15.14 -16.21 32.86
CA ALA A 202 -15.03 -15.66 34.21
C ALA A 202 -15.25 -16.71 35.30
N LEU A 203 -16.31 -17.53 35.18
CA LEU A 203 -16.62 -18.60 36.13
C LEU A 203 -15.55 -19.70 36.13
N HIS A 204 -14.98 -20.02 34.96
CA HIS A 204 -13.91 -21.01 34.84
C HIS A 204 -12.67 -20.59 35.63
N GLY A 205 -12.23 -19.34 35.47
CA GLY A 205 -11.04 -18.82 36.14
C GLY A 205 -11.12 -18.78 37.67
N ARG A 206 -12.29 -19.03 38.27
CA ARG A 206 -12.51 -19.05 39.73
C ARG A 206 -12.78 -20.45 40.31
N GLY A 207 -12.59 -21.52 39.54
CA GLY A 207 -12.74 -22.90 40.01
C GLY A 207 -14.11 -23.54 39.71
N GLY A 208 -15.01 -22.82 39.04
CA GLY A 208 -16.03 -23.42 38.17
C GLY A 208 -16.95 -24.48 38.74
N ILE A 209 -17.36 -24.41 40.02
CA ILE A 209 -18.28 -25.39 40.62
C ILE A 209 -19.61 -25.38 39.83
N GLY A 210 -19.96 -26.52 39.21
CA GLY A 210 -21.14 -26.67 38.35
C GLY A 210 -21.00 -26.12 36.92
N LEU A 211 -19.84 -25.58 36.54
CA LEU A 211 -19.62 -25.05 35.20
C LEU A 211 -19.57 -26.14 34.11
N PRO A 212 -18.97 -27.34 34.30
CA PRO A 212 -19.01 -28.41 33.30
C PRO A 212 -20.43 -28.87 32.96
N ASP A 213 -21.30 -29.03 33.97
CA ASP A 213 -22.71 -29.39 33.78
C ASP A 213 -23.47 -28.29 33.02
N THR A 214 -23.22 -27.03 33.39
CA THR A 214 -23.85 -25.87 32.73
C THR A 214 -23.37 -25.72 31.28
N ALA A 215 -22.08 -25.97 31.01
CA ALA A 215 -21.53 -26.05 29.66
C ALA A 215 -22.17 -27.18 28.83
N ALA A 216 -22.40 -28.36 29.42
CA ALA A 216 -23.09 -29.47 28.76
C ALA A 216 -24.57 -29.14 28.45
N ILE A 217 -25.25 -28.34 29.28
CA ILE A 217 -26.60 -27.82 29.00
C ILE A 217 -26.53 -26.79 27.84
N MET A 218 -25.61 -25.82 27.90
CA MET A 218 -25.42 -24.81 26.85
C MET A 218 -25.05 -25.44 25.49
N ALA A 219 -24.31 -26.55 25.48
CA ALA A 219 -23.99 -27.31 24.27
C ALA A 219 -25.22 -27.89 23.56
N ARG A 220 -26.33 -28.08 24.29
CA ARG A 220 -27.65 -28.53 23.78
C ARG A 220 -28.59 -27.36 23.47
N GLY A 221 -28.18 -26.12 23.76
CA GLY A 221 -28.94 -24.90 23.48
C GLY A 221 -29.06 -24.60 21.98
N ASP A 222 -29.65 -23.45 21.65
CA ASP A 222 -29.76 -22.97 20.27
C ASP A 222 -28.38 -22.62 19.65
N LYS A 223 -28.37 -22.25 18.38
CA LYS A 223 -27.13 -21.92 17.66
C LYS A 223 -26.33 -20.80 18.35
N GLY A 224 -26.97 -19.74 18.83
CA GLY A 224 -26.28 -18.62 19.47
C GLY A 224 -25.72 -18.98 20.85
N VAL A 225 -26.39 -19.87 21.60
CA VAL A 225 -25.86 -20.40 22.86
C VAL A 225 -24.65 -21.31 22.61
N ARG A 226 -24.71 -22.18 21.59
CA ARG A 226 -23.59 -23.06 21.19
C ARG A 226 -22.38 -22.27 20.67
N GLU A 227 -22.59 -21.20 19.91
CA GLU A 227 -21.52 -20.32 19.43
C GLU A 227 -20.82 -19.58 20.58
N SER A 228 -21.58 -19.05 21.55
CA SER A 228 -21.01 -18.46 22.79
C SER A 228 -20.13 -19.47 23.55
N LEU A 229 -20.65 -20.69 23.72
CA LEU A 229 -19.95 -21.74 24.43
C LEU A 229 -18.67 -22.18 23.70
N MET A 230 -18.74 -22.40 22.39
CA MET A 230 -17.58 -22.81 21.59
C MET A 230 -16.43 -21.80 21.71
N TRP A 231 -16.73 -20.50 21.61
CA TRP A 231 -15.73 -19.45 21.74
C TRP A 231 -15.10 -19.46 23.15
N ALA A 232 -15.90 -19.63 24.20
CA ALA A 232 -15.38 -19.69 25.57
C ALA A 232 -14.49 -20.92 25.80
N LEU A 233 -14.90 -22.11 25.30
CA LEU A 233 -14.11 -23.33 25.39
C LEU A 233 -12.75 -23.19 24.69
N GLU A 234 -12.68 -22.49 23.55
CA GLU A 234 -11.43 -22.20 22.85
C GLU A 234 -10.46 -21.31 23.65
N GLN A 235 -10.95 -20.44 24.54
CA GLN A 235 -10.10 -19.67 25.46
C GLN A 235 -9.66 -20.48 26.68
N ILE A 236 -10.53 -21.38 27.17
CA ILE A 236 -10.36 -22.13 28.41
C ILE A 236 -9.42 -23.34 28.24
N ASN A 237 -9.59 -24.11 27.15
CA ASN A 237 -8.80 -25.32 26.84
C ASN A 237 -8.65 -26.32 28.01
N ASP A 238 -9.71 -26.50 28.80
CA ASP A 238 -9.75 -27.38 29.97
C ASP A 238 -10.33 -28.77 29.64
N ARG A 239 -9.75 -29.80 30.24
CA ARG A 239 -10.21 -31.19 30.18
C ARG A 239 -11.48 -31.44 30.96
N GLU A 240 -11.84 -30.63 31.95
CA GLU A 240 -13.10 -30.84 32.69
C GLU A 240 -14.34 -30.56 31.82
N MET A 241 -14.18 -29.84 30.69
CA MET A 241 -15.25 -29.52 29.74
C MET A 241 -15.50 -30.60 28.66
N VAL A 242 -14.96 -31.82 28.84
CA VAL A 242 -15.09 -32.96 27.89
C VAL A 242 -16.54 -33.20 27.44
N GLU A 243 -17.51 -33.16 28.35
CA GLU A 243 -18.89 -33.54 28.02
C GLU A 243 -19.58 -32.51 27.11
N ALA A 244 -19.31 -31.22 27.33
CA ALA A 244 -19.73 -30.16 26.41
C ALA A 244 -19.09 -30.31 25.02
N LEU A 245 -17.79 -30.65 24.97
CA LEU A 245 -17.09 -30.91 23.71
C LEU A 245 -17.68 -32.10 22.95
N LYS A 246 -17.97 -33.23 23.61
CA LYS A 246 -18.63 -34.39 22.97
C LYS A 246 -19.95 -34.00 22.31
N ILE A 247 -20.81 -33.25 23.02
CA ILE A 247 -22.10 -32.80 22.50
C ILE A 247 -21.90 -31.91 21.27
N LEU A 248 -20.95 -30.98 21.30
CA LEU A 248 -20.64 -30.09 20.17
C LEU A 248 -19.99 -30.85 18.98
N MET A 249 -19.24 -31.93 19.22
CA MET A 249 -18.68 -32.79 18.16
C MET A 249 -19.75 -33.55 17.37
N VAL A 250 -20.91 -33.85 17.96
CA VAL A 250 -22.02 -34.52 17.26
C VAL A 250 -23.07 -33.52 16.75
N SER A 251 -22.81 -32.20 16.87
CA SER A 251 -23.68 -31.15 16.33
C SER A 251 -23.85 -31.26 14.81
N ASP A 252 -25.06 -31.02 14.30
CA ASP A 252 -25.36 -30.95 12.86
C ASP A 252 -24.57 -29.84 12.14
N ASP A 253 -24.22 -28.76 12.85
CA ASP A 253 -23.38 -27.69 12.32
C ASP A 253 -21.93 -28.19 12.17
N SER A 254 -21.51 -28.41 10.93
CA SER A 254 -20.18 -28.92 10.57
C SER A 254 -19.03 -28.00 11.02
N THR A 255 -19.29 -26.70 11.17
CA THR A 255 -18.32 -25.73 11.70
C THR A 255 -18.13 -25.96 13.19
N MET A 256 -19.23 -26.15 13.92
CA MET A 256 -19.25 -26.42 15.35
C MET A 256 -18.53 -27.74 15.65
N ARG A 257 -18.87 -28.81 14.92
CA ARG A 257 -18.22 -30.12 15.00
C ARG A 257 -16.72 -30.05 14.79
N SER A 258 -16.24 -29.41 13.71
CA SER A 258 -14.81 -29.32 13.42
C SER A 258 -14.03 -28.49 14.44
N ARG A 259 -14.65 -27.48 15.07
CA ARG A 259 -14.03 -26.70 16.16
C ARG A 259 -13.93 -27.54 17.44
N ALA A 260 -14.99 -28.22 17.84
CA ALA A 260 -14.96 -29.13 18.99
C ALA A 260 -13.96 -30.28 18.82
N GLU A 261 -13.90 -30.90 17.62
CA GLU A 261 -12.93 -31.97 17.31
C GLU A 261 -11.48 -31.51 17.49
N LYS A 262 -11.12 -30.34 16.95
CA LYS A 262 -9.77 -29.76 17.10
C LYS A 262 -9.43 -29.45 18.55
N LEU A 263 -10.38 -28.86 19.27
CA LEU A 263 -10.21 -28.48 20.67
C LEU A 263 -10.11 -29.72 21.58
N ALA A 264 -10.89 -30.76 21.30
CA ALA A 264 -10.78 -32.04 22.00
C ALA A 264 -9.41 -32.70 21.79
N VAL A 265 -8.89 -32.70 20.55
CA VAL A 265 -7.52 -33.17 20.26
C VAL A 265 -6.47 -32.32 20.97
N ALA A 266 -6.63 -30.99 21.00
CA ALA A 266 -5.71 -30.07 21.68
C ALA A 266 -5.71 -30.26 23.21
N ALA A 267 -6.87 -30.51 23.81
CA ALA A 267 -7.00 -30.90 25.21
C ALA A 267 -6.43 -32.29 25.50
N GLY A 268 -6.10 -33.09 24.48
CA GLY A 268 -5.55 -34.44 24.61
C GLY A 268 -6.60 -35.55 24.80
N ILE A 269 -7.87 -35.26 24.47
CA ILE A 269 -8.95 -36.24 24.42
C ILE A 269 -8.74 -37.08 23.15
N ARG A 270 -8.41 -38.37 23.30
CA ARG A 270 -8.22 -39.27 22.15
C ARG A 270 -9.56 -39.51 21.44
N SER A 271 -9.55 -39.50 20.12
CA SER A 271 -10.75 -39.75 19.29
C SER A 271 -11.33 -41.15 19.48
N GLU A 272 -10.50 -42.12 19.91
CA GLU A 272 -10.91 -43.50 20.21
C GLU A 272 -11.94 -43.57 21.36
N SER A 273 -11.81 -42.71 22.37
CA SER A 273 -12.73 -42.65 23.52
C SER A 273 -14.13 -42.10 23.21
N ILE A 274 -14.40 -41.68 21.97
CA ILE A 274 -15.71 -41.12 21.55
C ILE A 274 -16.46 -42.09 20.61
N LYS A 275 -15.85 -43.21 20.21
CA LYS A 275 -16.51 -44.27 19.42
C LYS A 275 -17.33 -45.28 20.24
N HIS A 276 -17.41 -45.11 21.57
CA HIS A 276 -18.16 -46.00 22.46
C HIS A 276 -19.06 -45.20 23.41
N GLN A 277 -20.18 -44.67 22.89
CA GLN A 277 -21.51 -44.75 23.50
C GLN A 277 -22.57 -44.12 22.59
N SER A 278 -23.74 -44.78 22.49
CA SER A 278 -24.86 -44.51 21.57
C SER A 278 -24.55 -44.84 20.09
N VAL A 279 -25.35 -45.64 19.36
CA VAL A 279 -26.61 -46.36 19.66
C VAL A 279 -26.56 -47.78 19.08
N ASP A 280 -27.03 -48.76 19.84
CA ASP A 280 -27.31 -50.12 19.34
C ASP A 280 -28.57 -50.15 18.46
N SER A 281 -28.49 -50.79 17.30
CA SER A 281 -29.67 -51.37 16.64
C SER A 281 -29.25 -52.55 15.76
N TYR A 282 -29.65 -53.77 16.18
CA TYR A 282 -30.19 -54.88 15.38
C TYR A 282 -29.90 -54.82 13.86
N ASP A 283 -29.20 -55.78 13.23
CA ASP A 283 -29.53 -57.21 13.19
C ASP A 283 -28.33 -58.13 12.82
N ASP A 284 -28.58 -59.43 12.95
CA ASP A 284 -27.75 -60.64 12.70
C ASP A 284 -26.76 -60.63 11.51
N ASP A 285 -25.56 -61.20 11.71
CA ASP A 285 -25.27 -62.58 11.25
C ASP A 285 -23.96 -63.15 11.83
N GLU A 286 -23.89 -64.47 12.03
CA GLU A 286 -22.76 -65.20 12.63
C GLU A 286 -21.62 -65.52 11.63
N SER A 287 -20.37 -65.53 12.11
CA SER A 287 -19.42 -66.68 12.07
C SER A 287 -17.92 -66.34 11.89
N ASP A 288 -17.11 -67.10 12.63
CA ASP A 288 -15.70 -67.49 12.49
C ASP A 288 -14.53 -66.46 12.57
N GLU A 289 -13.83 -66.56 13.71
CA GLU A 289 -12.38 -66.87 13.88
C GLU A 289 -11.36 -66.42 12.79
N GLY A 290 -10.18 -65.87 13.09
CA GLY A 290 -9.46 -65.69 14.37
C GLY A 290 -7.95 -65.59 14.12
N ASN A 291 -7.16 -65.32 15.18
CA ASN A 291 -5.67 -65.27 15.21
C ASN A 291 -5.00 -64.07 14.46
N GLY A 292 -3.88 -63.47 14.88
CA GLY A 292 -3.00 -63.68 16.04
C GLY A 292 -1.50 -63.68 15.66
N GLY A 293 -0.65 -62.88 16.33
CA GLY A 293 0.78 -62.69 16.03
C GLY A 293 1.14 -61.24 15.66
N GLU A 294 1.83 -60.40 16.46
CA GLU A 294 3.04 -60.60 17.28
C GLU A 294 4.23 -61.14 16.43
N THR A 295 5.43 -60.54 16.32
CA THR A 295 6.21 -59.68 17.24
C THR A 295 7.34 -58.87 16.50
N SER A 296 7.92 -57.85 17.17
CA SER A 296 9.38 -57.56 17.40
C SER A 296 10.47 -57.83 16.33
N ALA A 297 11.61 -57.13 16.19
CA ALA A 297 12.10 -55.76 16.52
C ALA A 297 13.58 -55.64 16.07
N ARG A 298 14.13 -54.40 16.05
CA ARG A 298 15.59 -54.03 15.94
C ARG A 298 16.29 -54.35 14.60
N GLY A 299 17.27 -53.57 14.12
CA GLY A 299 17.75 -52.25 14.57
C GLY A 299 19.24 -52.00 14.19
N SER A 300 19.59 -50.74 13.87
CA SER A 300 20.97 -50.16 13.76
C SER A 300 21.97 -50.78 12.75
N GLY A 301 22.90 -50.05 12.11
CA GLY A 301 23.10 -48.60 12.03
C GLY A 301 24.48 -48.16 11.49
N LYS A 302 24.51 -47.02 10.77
CA LYS A 302 25.59 -45.99 10.69
C LYS A 302 27.04 -46.33 10.22
N SER A 303 27.41 -45.64 9.12
CA SER A 303 28.65 -44.80 8.93
C SER A 303 29.99 -45.50 8.55
N ALA A 304 30.97 -44.88 7.86
CA ALA A 304 31.18 -43.48 7.41
C ALA A 304 32.15 -43.35 6.19
N ARG A 305 32.13 -42.19 5.48
CA ARG A 305 33.23 -41.40 4.81
C ARG A 305 34.45 -42.15 4.17
N GLY A 306 35.04 -41.84 3.00
CA GLY A 306 35.07 -40.70 2.04
C GLY A 306 36.34 -40.84 1.15
N SER A 307 36.84 -39.92 0.30
CA SER A 307 36.32 -38.71 -0.35
C SER A 307 37.40 -38.00 -1.23
N GLY A 308 37.24 -37.92 -2.57
CA GLY A 308 38.13 -37.15 -3.50
C GLY A 308 38.07 -37.61 -4.97
N ARG A 309 37.52 -36.81 -5.91
CA ARG A 309 38.20 -35.88 -6.88
C ARG A 309 39.13 -36.58 -7.91
N GLY A 310 39.05 -36.36 -9.23
CA GLY A 310 38.13 -35.55 -10.08
C GLY A 310 38.67 -35.39 -11.54
N SER A 311 37.86 -34.88 -12.48
CA SER A 311 38.17 -34.56 -13.92
C SER A 311 38.60 -35.74 -14.83
N GLY A 312 38.38 -35.74 -16.15
CA GLY A 312 37.63 -34.85 -17.04
C GLY A 312 37.89 -35.16 -18.53
N GLU A 313 36.86 -35.03 -19.37
CA GLU A 313 36.86 -34.92 -20.86
C GLU A 313 37.51 -35.99 -21.78
N GLY A 314 36.88 -36.23 -22.95
CA GLY A 314 37.65 -36.36 -24.20
C GLY A 314 37.26 -37.40 -25.27
N HIS A 315 36.34 -37.02 -26.16
CA HIS A 315 36.32 -37.35 -27.60
C HIS A 315 36.02 -38.78 -28.14
N ALA A 316 35.23 -38.79 -29.22
CA ALA A 316 35.00 -39.87 -30.19
C ALA A 316 36.00 -39.71 -31.39
N PRO A 317 35.84 -40.28 -32.62
CA PRO A 317 34.83 -41.22 -33.14
C PRO A 317 35.32 -42.31 -34.16
N SER A 318 34.36 -43.12 -34.64
CA SER A 318 34.16 -43.52 -36.06
C SER A 318 34.83 -44.76 -36.68
N ARG A 319 34.02 -45.44 -37.53
CA ARG A 319 34.36 -46.33 -38.69
C ARG A 319 35.11 -47.64 -38.35
N GLY A 320 34.92 -48.76 -39.05
CA GLY A 320 34.08 -49.09 -40.21
C GLY A 320 34.82 -50.05 -41.17
N ARG A 321 34.07 -50.91 -41.90
CA ARG A 321 34.50 -51.82 -43.01
C ARG A 321 35.21 -53.17 -42.68
N SER A 322 34.40 -54.23 -42.80
CA SER A 322 34.50 -55.35 -43.76
C SER A 322 35.77 -56.22 -43.93
N SER A 323 35.50 -57.54 -43.93
CA SER A 323 36.09 -58.62 -44.77
C SER A 323 37.47 -59.21 -44.41
N GLY A 324 37.68 -60.49 -44.75
CA GLY A 324 39.04 -61.03 -44.98
C GLY A 324 39.39 -62.40 -44.39
N LYS A 325 38.91 -63.48 -45.03
CA LYS A 325 39.25 -64.91 -44.86
C LYS A 325 40.68 -65.32 -44.41
N SER A 326 40.72 -66.53 -43.81
CA SER A 326 41.82 -67.56 -43.79
C SER A 326 42.95 -67.35 -42.76
N ARG A 327 43.36 -68.34 -41.96
CA ARG A 327 43.85 -69.71 -42.28
C ARG A 327 43.68 -70.68 -41.07
N GLY A 328 43.72 -71.99 -41.31
CA GLY A 328 43.95 -73.03 -40.27
C GLY A 328 45.47 -73.25 -40.00
N PRO A 329 45.94 -74.42 -39.47
CA PRO A 329 45.24 -75.70 -39.30
C PRO A 329 45.58 -76.51 -38.01
N SER A 330 45.23 -77.82 -38.00
CA SER A 330 45.80 -78.93 -37.19
C SER A 330 45.22 -79.17 -35.78
N ALA A 331 44.99 -80.39 -35.26
CA ALA A 331 44.73 -81.76 -35.81
C ALA A 331 44.22 -82.63 -34.60
N ILE A 332 43.64 -83.84 -34.70
CA ILE A 332 44.28 -85.17 -34.92
C ILE A 332 43.19 -86.28 -34.82
N VAL A 333 43.30 -87.39 -35.60
CA VAL A 333 42.63 -88.74 -35.46
C VAL A 333 41.10 -88.84 -35.72
N SER A 334 40.53 -89.83 -36.46
CA SER A 334 41.07 -91.08 -37.04
C SER A 334 40.39 -91.54 -38.36
N ILE A 335 41.01 -92.50 -39.06
CA ILE A 335 40.62 -93.08 -40.37
C ILE A 335 40.39 -94.60 -40.22
N PHE A 336 39.32 -95.22 -40.77
CA PHE A 336 39.29 -96.70 -40.95
C PHE A 336 38.24 -97.37 -41.90
N LYS A 337 37.63 -96.72 -42.91
CA LYS A 337 36.60 -97.40 -43.77
C LYS A 337 36.70 -97.32 -45.31
N VAL A 338 37.82 -96.88 -45.89
CA VAL A 338 37.96 -96.73 -47.37
C VAL A 338 38.64 -97.92 -48.08
N ILE A 339 39.32 -98.81 -47.35
CA ILE A 339 40.17 -99.87 -47.95
C ILE A 339 39.36 -101.05 -48.55
N ALA A 340 38.08 -101.22 -48.19
CA ALA A 340 37.27 -102.36 -48.63
C ALA A 340 36.73 -102.28 -50.08
N PHE A 341 36.75 -101.10 -50.73
CA PHE A 341 36.05 -100.90 -52.02
C PHE A 341 36.94 -101.05 -53.26
N LEU A 342 38.27 -100.97 -53.12
CA LEU A 342 39.20 -100.86 -54.25
C LEU A 342 39.79 -102.19 -54.76
N ILE A 343 39.43 -103.33 -54.16
CA ILE A 343 39.94 -104.66 -54.54
C ILE A 343 39.13 -105.31 -55.70
N VAL A 344 37.93 -104.79 -56.03
CA VAL A 344 36.99 -105.46 -56.95
C VAL A 344 37.11 -105.01 -58.43
N LEU A 345 37.75 -103.87 -58.74
CA LEU A 345 37.75 -103.28 -60.10
C LEU A 345 39.01 -103.55 -60.94
N GLY A 346 39.93 -104.40 -60.49
CA GLY A 346 41.26 -104.59 -61.11
C GLY A 346 41.38 -105.65 -62.22
N ALA A 347 40.30 -106.27 -62.71
CA ALA A 347 40.39 -107.62 -63.33
C ALA A 347 39.94 -107.78 -64.81
N MET A 348 39.58 -106.73 -65.57
CA MET A 348 39.01 -106.89 -66.94
C MET A 348 39.63 -106.02 -68.05
N GLY A 349 40.93 -105.67 -67.96
CA GLY A 349 41.59 -104.77 -68.93
C GLY A 349 42.42 -105.43 -70.06
N TYR A 350 42.72 -106.74 -70.01
CA TYR A 350 43.90 -107.29 -70.71
C TYR A 350 43.65 -108.10 -72.00
N GLY A 351 42.39 -108.26 -72.46
CA GLY A 351 42.05 -109.23 -73.51
C GLY A 351 42.13 -108.77 -74.98
N ALA A 352 42.03 -107.47 -75.26
CA ALA A 352 41.63 -106.99 -76.60
C ALA A 352 42.74 -106.91 -77.66
N PHE A 353 44.02 -107.14 -77.32
CA PHE A 353 45.15 -106.88 -78.23
C PHE A 353 45.40 -108.02 -79.26
N PHE A 354 44.98 -109.25 -79.00
CA PHE A 354 45.31 -110.42 -79.84
C PHE A 354 44.21 -110.86 -80.83
N TYR A 355 43.04 -110.21 -80.85
CA TYR A 355 41.83 -110.74 -81.50
C TYR A 355 41.53 -110.22 -82.93
N TYR A 356 42.54 -109.65 -83.62
CA TYR A 356 42.31 -108.87 -84.86
C TYR A 356 42.99 -109.34 -86.15
N GLN A 357 43.58 -110.54 -86.20
CA GLN A 357 44.33 -110.99 -87.38
C GLN A 357 43.85 -112.30 -88.05
N ARG A 358 42.59 -112.75 -87.83
CA ARG A 358 42.13 -114.05 -88.35
C ARG A 358 40.63 -114.23 -88.65
N PHE A 359 39.94 -113.24 -89.22
CA PHE A 359 38.60 -113.45 -89.80
C PHE A 359 38.40 -112.59 -91.06
N ASP A 360 38.56 -113.21 -92.22
CA ASP A 360 38.31 -112.65 -93.56
C ASP A 360 37.71 -113.73 -94.47
N GLN A 361 36.50 -114.23 -94.11
CA GLN A 361 35.74 -115.11 -95.01
C GLN A 361 34.21 -115.14 -94.78
N ASP A 362 33.70 -114.89 -93.57
CA ASP A 362 32.27 -115.14 -93.24
C ASP A 362 31.31 -113.93 -93.33
N ARG A 363 31.76 -112.75 -93.81
CA ARG A 363 30.92 -111.54 -94.02
C ARG A 363 30.02 -111.14 -92.84
N ASP A 364 30.49 -111.35 -91.62
CA ASP A 364 29.72 -111.14 -90.39
C ASP A 364 29.79 -109.68 -89.90
N TYR A 365 28.63 -109.04 -89.75
CA TYR A 365 28.48 -107.67 -89.25
C TYR A 365 28.58 -107.55 -87.72
N SER A 366 28.57 -108.66 -86.98
CA SER A 366 28.53 -108.70 -85.51
C SER A 366 29.63 -107.84 -84.87
N LYS A 367 30.85 -107.90 -85.41
CA LYS A 367 32.01 -107.18 -84.87
C LYS A 367 31.92 -105.64 -85.04
N ALA A 368 31.16 -105.17 -86.04
CA ALA A 368 30.91 -103.74 -86.23
C ALA A 368 29.81 -103.20 -85.30
N VAL A 369 28.89 -104.06 -84.86
CA VAL A 369 27.92 -103.76 -83.79
C VAL A 369 28.60 -103.72 -82.43
N GLU A 370 29.45 -104.72 -82.13
CA GLU A 370 30.25 -104.77 -80.89
C GLU A 370 31.16 -103.52 -80.74
N MET A 371 31.77 -103.05 -81.85
CA MET A 371 32.54 -101.80 -81.86
C MET A 371 31.70 -100.52 -81.66
N MET A 372 30.41 -100.52 -82.02
CA MET A 372 29.49 -99.43 -81.66
C MET A 372 29.20 -99.42 -80.16
N GLU A 373 28.97 -100.59 -79.55
CA GLU A 373 28.72 -100.71 -78.11
C GLU A 373 29.96 -100.32 -77.27
N GLN A 374 31.16 -100.59 -77.78
CA GLN A 374 32.45 -100.17 -77.19
C GLN A 374 32.85 -98.72 -77.54
N ASN A 375 31.95 -97.94 -78.15
CA ASN A 375 32.10 -96.52 -78.49
C ASN A 375 33.30 -96.18 -79.43
N ARG A 376 33.73 -97.12 -80.28
CA ARG A 376 34.84 -96.95 -81.26
C ARG A 376 34.31 -96.59 -82.65
N LEU A 377 33.52 -95.52 -82.72
CA LEU A 377 32.65 -95.19 -83.85
C LEU A 377 33.34 -94.98 -85.20
N GLU A 378 34.50 -94.31 -85.28
CA GLU A 378 35.19 -94.08 -86.56
C GLU A 378 35.59 -95.39 -87.27
N GLN A 379 35.96 -96.42 -86.49
CA GLN A 379 36.33 -97.74 -87.00
C GLN A 379 35.10 -98.49 -87.51
N ALA A 380 33.96 -98.39 -86.81
CA ALA A 380 32.68 -98.95 -87.24
C ALA A 380 32.17 -98.30 -88.54
N VAL A 381 32.20 -96.96 -88.65
CA VAL A 381 31.82 -96.20 -89.88
C VAL A 381 32.61 -96.71 -91.09
N MET A 382 33.92 -96.94 -90.91
CA MET A 382 34.81 -97.37 -91.99
C MET A 382 34.46 -98.76 -92.52
N ILE A 383 34.00 -99.67 -91.65
CA ILE A 383 33.53 -101.01 -92.02
C ILE A 383 32.20 -100.91 -92.77
N PHE A 384 31.21 -100.18 -92.25
CA PHE A 384 29.89 -100.06 -92.87
C PHE A 384 29.90 -99.39 -94.25
N ARG A 385 30.76 -98.37 -94.47
CA ARG A 385 30.89 -97.73 -95.79
C ARG A 385 31.56 -98.61 -96.84
N ARG A 386 32.30 -99.65 -96.44
CA ARG A 386 33.10 -100.51 -97.34
C ARG A 386 32.38 -101.79 -97.77
N LEU A 387 31.27 -102.14 -97.12
CA LEU A 387 30.43 -103.33 -97.37
C LEU A 387 29.13 -103.01 -98.14
N GLY A 388 29.03 -101.83 -98.75
CA GLY A 388 27.76 -101.30 -99.25
C GLY A 388 27.19 -102.01 -100.47
N ASP A 389 26.18 -102.86 -100.27
CA ASP A 389 24.99 -102.94 -101.14
C ASP A 389 23.83 -103.75 -100.51
N TYR A 390 23.19 -103.22 -99.46
CA TYR A 390 21.92 -103.78 -98.95
C TYR A 390 21.03 -102.71 -98.32
N ARG A 391 19.70 -102.91 -98.32
CA ARG A 391 18.73 -101.97 -97.71
C ARG A 391 19.04 -101.70 -96.23
N ASP A 392 19.52 -102.72 -95.51
CA ASP A 392 19.86 -102.64 -94.09
C ASP A 392 21.13 -101.82 -93.80
N SER A 393 22.04 -101.70 -94.77
CA SER A 393 23.24 -100.84 -94.66
C SER A 393 22.85 -99.36 -94.50
N ARG A 394 21.76 -98.92 -95.15
CA ARG A 394 21.23 -97.56 -94.99
C ARG A 394 20.64 -97.31 -93.60
N ASP A 395 19.98 -98.30 -93.00
CA ASP A 395 19.45 -98.18 -91.64
C ASP A 395 20.54 -98.32 -90.57
N MET A 396 21.59 -99.11 -90.81
CA MET A 396 22.78 -99.09 -89.95
C MET A 396 23.58 -97.80 -90.08
N LEU A 397 23.76 -97.24 -91.28
CA LEU A 397 24.38 -95.91 -91.45
C LEU A 397 23.57 -94.81 -90.75
N ARG A 398 22.24 -94.83 -90.82
CA ARG A 398 21.37 -93.93 -90.03
C ARG A 398 21.60 -94.08 -88.53
N LYS A 399 21.71 -95.31 -88.00
CA LYS A 399 22.03 -95.56 -86.58
C LYS A 399 23.43 -95.08 -86.19
N VAL A 400 24.41 -95.21 -87.09
CA VAL A 400 25.79 -94.76 -86.86
C VAL A 400 25.88 -93.23 -86.84
N ASP A 401 25.28 -92.55 -87.81
CA ASP A 401 25.21 -91.09 -87.85
C ASP A 401 24.43 -90.56 -86.63
N SER A 402 23.38 -91.26 -86.18
CA SER A 402 22.61 -90.90 -84.99
C SER A 402 23.43 -91.03 -83.68
N LEU A 403 24.24 -92.08 -83.55
CA LEU A 403 25.18 -92.28 -82.44
C LEU A 403 26.34 -91.25 -82.45
N ALA A 404 26.79 -90.82 -83.63
CA ALA A 404 27.85 -89.83 -83.77
C ALA A 404 27.42 -88.44 -83.29
N VAL A 405 26.22 -87.98 -83.66
CA VAL A 405 25.68 -86.68 -83.19
C VAL A 405 25.44 -86.72 -81.67
N MET A 406 24.93 -87.84 -81.14
CA MET A 406 24.71 -88.01 -79.69
C MET A 406 26.01 -87.99 -78.87
N ASN A 407 27.06 -88.70 -79.31
CA ASN A 407 28.37 -88.65 -78.64
C ASN A 407 29.03 -87.27 -78.75
N LYS A 408 28.84 -86.55 -79.86
CA LYS A 408 29.33 -85.18 -80.03
C LYS A 408 28.71 -84.24 -78.98
N ALA A 409 27.40 -84.34 -78.75
CA ALA A 409 26.69 -83.58 -77.74
C ALA A 409 27.15 -83.92 -76.30
N GLU A 410 27.34 -85.21 -75.97
CA GLU A 410 27.91 -85.63 -74.68
C GLU A 410 29.34 -85.11 -74.46
N ASN A 411 30.15 -85.03 -75.51
CA ASN A 411 31.53 -84.54 -75.42
C ASN A 411 31.58 -83.02 -75.17
N TYR A 412 30.67 -82.24 -75.76
CA TYR A 412 30.50 -80.82 -75.41
C TYR A 412 30.05 -80.65 -73.95
N LEU A 413 29.12 -81.47 -73.48
CA LEU A 413 28.70 -81.53 -72.07
C LEU A 413 29.88 -81.77 -71.11
N ARG A 414 30.73 -82.76 -71.41
CA ARG A 414 31.94 -83.09 -70.60
C ARG A 414 32.99 -81.98 -70.61
N LYS A 415 32.96 -81.08 -71.61
CA LYS A 415 33.86 -79.92 -71.74
C LYS A 415 33.22 -78.61 -71.23
N SER A 416 32.05 -78.67 -70.59
CA SER A 416 31.28 -77.50 -70.14
C SER A 416 30.88 -76.51 -71.26
N MET A 417 30.85 -76.98 -72.51
CA MET A 417 30.41 -76.20 -73.69
C MET A 417 28.90 -76.34 -73.85
N PHE A 418 28.14 -75.76 -72.92
CA PHE A 418 26.72 -76.09 -72.75
C PHE A 418 25.82 -75.63 -73.89
N ARG A 419 26.10 -74.50 -74.56
CA ARG A 419 25.30 -74.05 -75.71
C ARG A 419 25.49 -74.97 -76.92
N GLU A 420 26.74 -75.32 -77.20
CA GLU A 420 27.12 -76.24 -78.27
C GLU A 420 26.55 -77.64 -78.03
N ALA A 421 26.50 -78.10 -76.77
CA ALA A 421 25.80 -79.32 -76.39
C ALA A 421 24.28 -79.22 -76.63
N ILE A 422 23.64 -78.13 -76.19
CA ILE A 422 22.20 -77.86 -76.38
C ILE A 422 21.81 -77.87 -77.86
N ASP A 423 22.56 -77.13 -78.69
CA ASP A 423 22.28 -77.05 -80.12
C ASP A 423 22.54 -78.39 -80.84
N THR A 424 23.59 -79.12 -80.46
CA THR A 424 23.85 -80.47 -81.00
C THR A 424 22.76 -81.46 -80.58
N TYR A 425 22.21 -81.39 -79.35
CA TYR A 425 21.07 -82.23 -78.95
C TYR A 425 19.76 -81.82 -79.65
N ARG A 426 19.56 -80.53 -79.94
CA ARG A 426 18.41 -80.03 -80.74
C ARG A 426 18.49 -80.48 -82.20
N GLU A 427 19.70 -80.53 -82.75
CA GLU A 427 19.97 -81.13 -84.06
C GLU A 427 19.71 -82.64 -84.03
N ALA A 428 20.23 -83.36 -83.03
CA ALA A 428 20.00 -84.79 -82.83
C ALA A 428 18.49 -85.14 -82.78
N ALA A 429 17.69 -84.36 -82.06
CA ALA A 429 16.25 -84.56 -81.95
C ALA A 429 15.47 -84.39 -83.29
N ARG A 430 16.11 -83.89 -84.36
CA ARG A 430 15.54 -83.71 -85.70
C ARG A 430 16.06 -84.71 -86.74
N VAL A 431 17.07 -85.52 -86.41
CA VAL A 431 17.67 -86.50 -87.32
C VAL A 431 16.96 -87.86 -87.22
N ASN A 432 16.42 -88.34 -88.34
CA ASN A 432 15.75 -89.65 -88.42
C ASN A 432 16.72 -90.79 -88.05
N GLY A 433 16.38 -91.54 -87.00
CA GLY A 433 17.18 -92.67 -86.49
C GLY A 433 17.89 -92.41 -85.16
N VAL A 434 17.81 -91.19 -84.60
CA VAL A 434 18.26 -90.88 -83.23
C VAL A 434 17.25 -91.41 -82.20
N ASP A 435 17.76 -91.95 -81.08
CA ASP A 435 16.97 -92.15 -79.86
C ASP A 435 16.55 -90.79 -79.29
N VAL A 436 15.37 -90.35 -79.72
CA VAL A 436 14.80 -89.04 -79.35
C VAL A 436 14.63 -88.93 -77.82
N ALA A 437 14.45 -90.03 -77.09
CA ALA A 437 14.34 -89.99 -75.64
C ALA A 437 15.68 -89.70 -74.97
N LYS A 438 16.78 -90.34 -75.41
CA LYS A 438 18.14 -90.00 -74.94
C LYS A 438 18.58 -88.60 -75.37
N ALA A 439 18.30 -88.19 -76.61
CA ALA A 439 18.61 -86.83 -77.07
C ALA A 439 17.89 -85.77 -76.21
N ARG A 440 16.63 -86.04 -75.86
CA ARG A 440 15.80 -85.19 -75.03
C ARG A 440 16.26 -85.17 -73.56
N ASP A 441 16.72 -86.28 -72.99
CA ASP A 441 17.29 -86.29 -71.63
C ASP A 441 18.68 -85.61 -71.55
N GLY A 442 19.53 -85.76 -72.57
CA GLY A 442 20.80 -85.03 -72.68
C GLY A 442 20.61 -83.51 -72.79
N LEU A 443 19.65 -83.08 -73.63
CA LEU A 443 19.22 -81.69 -73.75
C LEU A 443 18.70 -81.13 -72.42
N ARG A 444 17.85 -81.89 -71.73
CA ARG A 444 17.30 -81.57 -70.40
C ARG A 444 18.41 -81.31 -69.38
N LYS A 445 19.37 -82.24 -69.26
CA LYS A 445 20.49 -82.10 -68.31
C LYS A 445 21.38 -80.88 -68.63
N SER A 446 21.66 -80.65 -69.92
CA SER A 446 22.47 -79.50 -70.38
C SER A 446 21.84 -78.15 -70.03
N LEU A 447 20.54 -78.00 -70.34
CA LEU A 447 19.76 -76.80 -70.01
C LEU A 447 19.69 -76.57 -68.50
N LEU A 448 19.58 -77.62 -67.68
CA LEU A 448 19.49 -77.48 -66.22
C LEU A 448 20.78 -76.94 -65.60
N VAL A 449 21.94 -77.39 -66.11
CA VAL A 449 23.24 -76.87 -65.68
C VAL A 449 23.41 -75.41 -66.11
N MET A 450 22.99 -75.05 -67.32
CA MET A 450 23.06 -73.66 -67.82
C MET A 450 22.19 -72.69 -67.00
N VAL A 451 20.98 -73.11 -66.62
CA VAL A 451 20.10 -72.35 -65.71
C VAL A 451 20.78 -72.15 -64.35
N LYS A 452 21.39 -73.21 -63.79
CA LYS A 452 22.05 -73.13 -62.50
C LYS A 452 23.28 -72.20 -62.53
N ASP A 453 24.14 -72.32 -63.53
CA ASP A 453 25.33 -71.47 -63.70
C ASP A 453 24.98 -69.98 -63.81
N ARG A 454 23.92 -69.65 -64.56
CA ARG A 454 23.39 -68.27 -64.67
C ARG A 454 22.84 -67.74 -63.35
N ARG A 455 22.15 -68.59 -62.58
CA ARG A 455 21.64 -68.24 -61.24
C ARG A 455 22.79 -68.04 -60.24
N ASP A 456 23.75 -68.96 -60.19
CA ASP A 456 24.90 -68.92 -59.26
C ASP A 456 25.85 -67.74 -59.57
N SER A 457 25.88 -67.25 -60.82
CA SER A 457 26.61 -66.04 -61.23
C SER A 457 25.83 -64.72 -61.07
N GLY A 458 24.57 -64.77 -60.61
CA GLY A 458 23.73 -63.59 -60.38
C GLY A 458 23.02 -63.03 -61.61
N ASP A 459 23.13 -63.67 -62.78
CA ASP A 459 22.40 -63.33 -64.01
C ASP A 459 20.97 -63.92 -63.96
N VAL A 460 20.17 -63.39 -63.05
CA VAL A 460 18.79 -63.85 -62.78
C VAL A 460 17.91 -63.74 -64.04
N ASP A 461 17.93 -62.59 -64.72
CA ASP A 461 17.11 -62.36 -65.91
C ASP A 461 17.57 -63.24 -67.10
N GLY A 462 18.85 -63.64 -67.14
CA GLY A 462 19.35 -64.68 -68.04
C GLY A 462 18.83 -66.07 -67.66
N ALA A 463 18.94 -66.47 -66.39
CA ALA A 463 18.49 -67.76 -65.88
C ALA A 463 16.98 -67.98 -66.09
N VAL A 464 16.13 -66.97 -65.85
CA VAL A 464 14.68 -67.04 -66.10
C VAL A 464 14.37 -67.25 -67.59
N ARG A 465 15.07 -66.54 -68.49
CA ARG A 465 14.90 -66.72 -69.95
C ARG A 465 15.30 -68.12 -70.41
N TRP A 466 16.39 -68.68 -69.89
CA TRP A 466 16.79 -70.06 -70.18
C TRP A 466 15.82 -71.09 -69.59
N CYS A 467 15.20 -70.81 -68.44
CA CYS A 467 14.10 -71.63 -67.92
C CYS A 467 12.87 -71.60 -68.83
N ASP A 468 12.45 -70.42 -69.32
CA ASP A 468 11.32 -70.33 -70.25
C ASP A 468 11.62 -71.05 -71.56
N GLU A 469 12.80 -70.85 -72.13
CA GLU A 469 13.25 -71.57 -73.33
C GLU A 469 13.26 -73.09 -73.11
N ALA A 470 13.73 -73.56 -71.95
CA ALA A 470 13.66 -74.98 -71.59
C ALA A 470 12.21 -75.47 -71.45
N LEU A 471 11.33 -74.71 -70.79
CA LEU A 471 9.93 -75.09 -70.61
C LEU A 471 9.13 -75.10 -71.92
N THR A 472 9.50 -74.35 -72.96
CA THR A 472 8.91 -74.55 -74.30
C THR A 472 9.15 -75.96 -74.85
N THR A 473 10.29 -76.57 -74.51
CA THR A 473 10.69 -77.91 -74.97
C THR A 473 10.29 -79.01 -73.97
N PHE A 474 10.14 -78.65 -72.68
CA PHE A 474 9.84 -79.56 -71.57
C PHE A 474 8.73 -78.98 -70.65
N PRO A 475 7.47 -78.86 -71.11
CA PRO A 475 6.46 -78.00 -70.44
C PRO A 475 5.99 -78.43 -69.05
N GLN A 476 6.22 -79.70 -68.69
CA GLN A 476 5.79 -80.31 -67.41
C GLN A 476 6.97 -80.79 -66.55
N ASP A 477 8.18 -80.31 -66.84
CA ASP A 477 9.39 -80.79 -66.20
C ASP A 477 9.60 -80.13 -64.84
N SER A 478 9.37 -80.91 -63.78
CA SER A 478 9.46 -80.44 -62.40
C SER A 478 10.81 -79.82 -62.05
N HIS A 479 11.92 -80.23 -62.68
CA HIS A 479 13.22 -79.62 -62.42
C HIS A 479 13.35 -78.22 -63.03
N PHE A 480 12.82 -77.97 -64.23
CA PHE A 480 12.81 -76.62 -64.82
C PHE A 480 11.78 -75.71 -64.18
N ILE A 481 10.61 -76.23 -63.84
CA ILE A 481 9.59 -75.50 -63.09
C ILE A 481 10.16 -75.05 -61.74
N ASN A 482 10.80 -75.96 -60.99
CA ASN A 482 11.43 -75.64 -59.71
C ASN A 482 12.66 -74.74 -59.87
N ALA A 483 13.49 -74.90 -60.90
CA ALA A 483 14.64 -74.01 -61.13
C ALA A 483 14.20 -72.59 -61.50
N LYS A 484 13.14 -72.44 -62.33
CA LYS A 484 12.55 -71.14 -62.66
C LYS A 484 11.97 -70.49 -61.40
N ARG A 485 11.18 -71.25 -60.65
CA ARG A 485 10.62 -70.85 -59.35
C ARG A 485 11.70 -70.33 -58.42
N ASP A 486 12.75 -71.12 -58.17
CA ASP A 486 13.79 -70.77 -57.22
C ASP A 486 14.61 -69.54 -57.68
N THR A 487 14.81 -69.38 -58.99
CA THR A 487 15.47 -68.20 -59.59
C THR A 487 14.62 -66.94 -59.41
N LEU A 488 13.30 -67.02 -59.65
CA LEU A 488 12.36 -65.92 -59.43
C LEU A 488 12.26 -65.56 -57.95
N MET A 489 12.31 -66.56 -57.05
CA MET A 489 12.36 -66.36 -55.60
C MET A 489 13.66 -65.64 -55.17
N ASP A 490 14.80 -65.94 -55.79
CA ASP A 490 16.06 -65.22 -55.53
C ASP A 490 16.02 -63.77 -56.04
N ARG A 491 15.39 -63.50 -57.19
CA ARG A 491 15.13 -62.13 -57.65
C ARG A 491 14.28 -61.34 -56.66
N SER A 492 13.24 -61.95 -56.13
CA SER A 492 12.39 -61.36 -55.10
C SER A 492 13.19 -61.02 -53.83
N ARG A 493 14.09 -61.92 -53.37
CA ARG A 493 15.01 -61.65 -52.25
C ARG A 493 16.01 -60.53 -52.56
N GLU A 494 16.49 -60.45 -53.80
CA GLU A 494 17.41 -59.38 -54.24
C GLU A 494 16.73 -58.00 -54.16
N LEU A 495 15.50 -57.88 -54.67
CA LEU A 495 14.72 -56.62 -54.62
C LEU A 495 14.42 -56.21 -53.17
N ILE A 496 14.07 -57.16 -52.30
CA ILE A 496 13.91 -56.93 -50.85
C ILE A 496 15.23 -56.45 -50.23
N SER A 497 16.36 -57.10 -50.51
CA SER A 497 17.66 -56.71 -49.91
C SER A 497 18.19 -55.35 -50.41
N LYS A 498 17.77 -54.92 -51.60
CA LYS A 498 18.04 -53.57 -52.15
C LYS A 498 17.08 -52.49 -51.66
N GLY A 499 16.06 -52.82 -50.87
CA GLY A 499 15.08 -51.87 -50.36
C GLY A 499 13.97 -51.49 -51.35
N LEU A 500 13.90 -52.16 -52.52
CA LEU A 500 12.91 -51.89 -53.57
C LEU A 500 11.63 -52.70 -53.33
N PHE A 501 11.05 -52.57 -52.13
CA PHE A 501 10.00 -53.48 -51.65
C PHE A 501 8.70 -53.39 -52.46
N GLY A 502 8.31 -52.19 -52.94
CA GLY A 502 7.13 -52.03 -53.80
C GLY A 502 7.26 -52.77 -55.13
N GLU A 503 8.43 -52.67 -55.77
CA GLU A 503 8.77 -53.43 -56.98
C GLU A 503 8.81 -54.93 -56.71
N ALA A 504 9.35 -55.35 -55.56
CA ALA A 504 9.33 -56.75 -55.13
C ALA A 504 7.89 -57.28 -55.00
N ILE A 505 6.98 -56.54 -54.38
CA ILE A 505 5.57 -56.94 -54.19
C ILE A 505 4.86 -57.10 -55.54
N VAL A 506 5.02 -56.14 -56.45
CA VAL A 506 4.43 -56.21 -57.80
C VAL A 506 5.00 -57.40 -58.56
N PHE A 507 6.32 -57.59 -58.55
CA PHE A 507 6.99 -58.71 -59.19
C PHE A 507 6.52 -60.07 -58.64
N ILE A 508 6.47 -60.24 -57.31
CA ILE A 508 6.02 -61.47 -56.66
C ILE A 508 4.55 -61.79 -57.02
N LYS A 509 3.68 -60.78 -57.11
CA LYS A 509 2.27 -60.95 -57.55
C LYS A 509 2.13 -61.39 -59.01
N THR A 510 3.15 -61.26 -59.85
CA THR A 510 3.13 -61.75 -61.25
C THR A 510 3.65 -63.19 -61.41
N LEU A 511 4.02 -63.87 -60.33
CA LEU A 511 4.52 -65.24 -60.36
C LEU A 511 3.37 -66.27 -60.53
N PRO A 512 3.53 -67.31 -61.36
CA PRO A 512 2.45 -68.24 -61.68
C PRO A 512 2.05 -69.14 -60.49
N GLU A 513 0.73 -69.27 -60.26
CA GLU A 513 0.17 -69.85 -59.02
C GLU A 513 0.41 -71.37 -58.82
N LYS A 514 0.57 -72.15 -59.89
CA LYS A 514 0.68 -73.62 -59.78
C LYS A 514 2.05 -74.06 -59.28
N GLY A 515 2.10 -74.54 -58.04
CA GLY A 515 3.26 -75.20 -57.43
C GLY A 515 4.16 -74.32 -56.57
N VAL A 516 3.76 -73.08 -56.26
CA VAL A 516 4.63 -72.10 -55.58
C VAL A 516 4.01 -71.44 -54.33
N ARG A 517 2.73 -71.69 -54.00
CA ARG A 517 1.96 -70.99 -52.94
C ARG A 517 2.78 -70.65 -51.68
N GLU A 518 3.22 -71.63 -50.90
CA GLU A 518 3.89 -71.35 -49.62
C GLU A 518 5.16 -70.48 -49.74
N GLY A 519 5.92 -70.62 -50.83
CA GLY A 519 7.14 -69.86 -51.06
C GLY A 519 6.84 -68.42 -51.47
N VAL A 520 5.95 -68.25 -52.45
CA VAL A 520 5.48 -66.93 -52.92
C VAL A 520 4.81 -66.19 -51.77
N ASP A 521 3.91 -66.84 -51.02
CA ASP A 521 3.21 -66.22 -49.90
C ASP A 521 4.19 -65.80 -48.80
N ARG A 522 5.25 -66.58 -48.52
CA ARG A 522 6.28 -66.23 -47.54
C ARG A 522 7.12 -65.03 -47.99
N LEU A 523 7.55 -64.96 -49.25
CA LEU A 523 8.28 -63.80 -49.77
C LEU A 523 7.39 -62.56 -49.95
N LEU A 524 6.12 -62.73 -50.31
CA LEU A 524 5.15 -61.64 -50.41
C LEU A 524 4.85 -61.05 -49.03
N ARG A 525 4.72 -61.89 -47.99
CA ARG A 525 4.63 -61.46 -46.59
C ARG A 525 5.88 -60.68 -46.17
N GLU A 526 7.08 -61.24 -46.37
CA GLU A 526 8.33 -60.55 -46.01
C GLU A 526 8.48 -59.21 -46.74
N ALA A 527 8.25 -59.17 -48.06
CA ALA A 527 8.31 -57.94 -48.84
C ALA A 527 7.33 -56.88 -48.35
N ARG A 528 6.09 -57.27 -48.00
CA ARG A 528 5.07 -56.35 -47.45
C ARG A 528 5.41 -55.86 -46.05
N ILE A 529 5.94 -56.73 -45.17
CA ILE A 529 6.37 -56.33 -43.82
C ILE A 529 7.52 -55.32 -43.93
N GLN A 530 8.54 -55.60 -44.75
CA GLN A 530 9.65 -54.67 -44.94
C GLN A 530 9.22 -53.37 -45.66
N TYR A 531 8.24 -53.44 -46.57
CA TYR A 531 7.62 -52.27 -47.18
C TYR A 531 6.91 -51.39 -46.14
N GLY A 532 6.06 -51.96 -45.29
CA GLY A 532 5.42 -51.27 -44.16
C GLY A 532 6.45 -50.64 -43.22
N LYS A 533 7.49 -51.39 -42.84
CA LYS A 533 8.62 -50.89 -42.02
C LYS A 533 9.45 -49.81 -42.73
N SER A 534 9.42 -49.73 -44.06
CA SER A 534 10.08 -48.67 -44.84
C SER A 534 9.23 -47.41 -44.94
N LEU A 535 7.91 -47.55 -45.11
CA LEU A 535 6.96 -46.44 -45.17
C LEU A 535 6.83 -45.74 -43.81
N ASP A 536 6.80 -46.51 -42.73
CA ASP A 536 6.89 -46.04 -41.33
C ASP A 536 8.16 -45.22 -41.08
N ARG A 537 9.34 -45.77 -41.44
CA ARG A 537 10.62 -45.04 -41.37
C ARG A 537 10.69 -43.80 -42.26
N ALA A 538 9.93 -43.76 -43.36
CA ALA A 538 9.82 -42.61 -44.25
C ALA A 538 8.74 -41.59 -43.81
N GLY A 539 8.05 -41.82 -42.68
CA GLY A 539 6.97 -40.95 -42.20
C GLY A 539 5.67 -41.00 -43.02
N ARG A 540 5.53 -41.96 -43.93
CA ARG A 540 4.33 -42.15 -44.79
C ARG A 540 3.28 -42.97 -44.05
N VAL A 541 2.80 -42.42 -42.93
CA VAL A 541 1.98 -43.11 -41.92
C VAL A 541 0.73 -43.77 -42.50
N ASP A 542 -0.03 -43.08 -43.36
CA ASP A 542 -1.26 -43.64 -43.95
C ASP A 542 -1.00 -44.85 -44.85
N GLU A 543 0.05 -44.78 -45.65
CA GLU A 543 0.45 -45.88 -46.55
C GLU A 543 1.03 -47.06 -45.76
N ALA A 544 1.75 -46.79 -44.66
CA ALA A 544 2.21 -47.82 -43.74
C ALA A 544 1.03 -48.52 -43.04
N ILE A 545 0.04 -47.77 -42.54
CA ILE A 545 -1.19 -48.32 -41.94
C ILE A 545 -1.97 -49.18 -42.95
N ALA A 546 -2.12 -48.70 -44.20
CA ALA A 546 -2.77 -49.46 -45.26
C ALA A 546 -2.00 -50.76 -45.56
N ALA A 547 -0.68 -50.68 -45.74
CA ALA A 547 0.17 -51.84 -45.99
C ALA A 547 0.10 -52.89 -44.87
N TYR A 548 0.08 -52.48 -43.59
CA TYR A 548 -0.07 -53.40 -42.46
C TYR A 548 -1.49 -53.98 -42.34
N ARG A 549 -2.54 -53.20 -42.63
CA ARG A 549 -3.93 -53.71 -42.65
C ARG A 549 -4.15 -54.74 -43.75
N ASP A 550 -3.57 -54.54 -44.94
CA ASP A 550 -3.62 -55.50 -46.05
C ASP A 550 -2.94 -56.84 -45.71
N ILE A 551 -1.89 -56.83 -44.87
CA ILE A 551 -1.24 -58.05 -44.39
C ILE A 551 -2.16 -58.84 -43.44
N LEU A 552 -2.90 -58.15 -42.58
CA LEU A 552 -3.81 -58.77 -41.60
C LEU A 552 -5.12 -59.27 -42.25
N SER A 553 -5.66 -58.55 -43.23
CA SER A 553 -6.94 -58.91 -43.88
C SER A 553 -6.84 -60.15 -44.76
N GLU A 554 -5.74 -60.36 -45.49
CA GLU A 554 -5.56 -61.57 -46.31
C GLU A 554 -5.40 -62.85 -45.46
N GLN A 555 -4.89 -62.76 -44.22
CA GLN A 555 -4.80 -63.89 -43.30
C GLN A 555 -6.16 -64.31 -42.73
N SER A 556 -7.10 -63.38 -42.48
CA SER A 556 -8.44 -63.74 -42.01
C SER A 556 -9.22 -64.51 -43.08
N LEU A 557 -9.04 -64.14 -44.36
CA LEU A 557 -9.56 -64.89 -45.51
C LEU A 557 -8.95 -66.30 -45.58
N ALA A 558 -7.63 -66.44 -45.45
CA ALA A 558 -6.94 -67.74 -45.45
C ALA A 558 -7.32 -68.64 -44.25
N ALA A 559 -7.65 -68.06 -43.10
CA ALA A 559 -8.17 -68.79 -41.93
C ALA A 559 -9.66 -69.17 -42.07
N SER A 560 -10.43 -68.41 -42.86
CA SER A 560 -11.86 -68.67 -43.11
C SER A 560 -12.13 -69.71 -44.21
N SER A 561 -11.18 -69.91 -45.14
CA SER A 561 -11.24 -70.98 -46.14
C SER A 561 -10.87 -72.32 -45.50
N GLY A 562 -11.86 -72.96 -44.87
CA GLY A 562 -11.69 -74.25 -44.22
C GLY A 562 -11.38 -75.37 -45.22
N ASP A 563 -10.11 -75.78 -45.27
CA ASP A 563 -9.69 -77.03 -45.92
C ASP A 563 -8.60 -77.72 -45.10
N ALA A 564 -8.96 -78.05 -43.85
CA ALA A 564 -8.12 -78.80 -42.91
C ALA A 564 -8.42 -80.30 -42.99
N SER A 565 -7.98 -80.97 -44.06
CA SER A 565 -7.85 -82.44 -44.07
C SER A 565 -6.70 -82.92 -44.96
N GLY A 566 -5.71 -83.60 -44.35
CA GLY A 566 -4.64 -84.28 -45.10
C GLY A 566 -3.22 -84.14 -44.52
N THR A 567 -2.68 -85.28 -44.05
CA THR A 567 -1.24 -85.59 -43.91
C THR A 567 -0.35 -84.78 -42.93
N SER A 568 -0.35 -85.26 -41.67
CA SER A 568 0.85 -85.68 -40.90
C SER A 568 2.18 -84.90 -41.01
N GLY A 569 2.50 -84.17 -39.95
CA GLY A 569 3.73 -84.32 -39.16
C GLY A 569 5.11 -84.29 -39.84
N ASP A 570 5.70 -83.09 -39.94
CA ASP A 570 7.13 -82.83 -39.61
C ASP A 570 7.49 -81.32 -39.68
N THR A 571 6.75 -80.46 -38.96
CA THR A 571 7.02 -79.00 -38.87
C THR A 571 6.77 -78.39 -37.48
N ALA A 572 7.18 -79.08 -36.41
CA ALA A 572 7.09 -78.58 -35.02
C ALA A 572 8.09 -77.45 -34.68
N GLY A 573 8.32 -76.51 -35.60
CA GLY A 573 9.33 -75.46 -35.49
C GLY A 573 8.97 -74.09 -36.08
N SER A 574 7.75 -73.87 -36.58
CA SER A 574 7.37 -72.59 -37.21
C SER A 574 6.04 -71.98 -36.74
N SER A 575 5.44 -72.47 -35.67
CA SER A 575 4.26 -71.84 -35.04
C SER A 575 4.62 -70.70 -34.09
N GLY A 576 5.80 -70.74 -33.46
CA GLY A 576 6.29 -69.69 -32.57
C GLY A 576 6.63 -68.39 -33.31
N ASP A 577 7.32 -68.50 -34.44
CA ASP A 577 7.68 -67.36 -35.30
C ASP A 577 6.44 -66.56 -35.72
N ALA A 578 5.37 -67.24 -36.19
CA ALA A 578 4.15 -66.59 -36.65
C ALA A 578 3.51 -65.67 -35.60
N GLY A 579 3.48 -66.09 -34.33
CA GLY A 579 2.98 -65.25 -33.24
C GLY A 579 3.87 -64.04 -32.96
N ILE A 580 5.19 -64.17 -33.09
CA ILE A 580 6.15 -63.11 -32.78
C ILE A 580 6.03 -61.94 -33.77
N TRP A 581 6.04 -62.21 -35.08
CA TRP A 581 5.88 -61.12 -36.07
C TRP A 581 4.44 -60.65 -36.25
N MET A 582 3.41 -61.46 -35.96
CA MET A 582 2.04 -60.92 -35.88
C MET A 582 1.93 -59.89 -34.75
N ASN A 583 2.47 -60.18 -33.55
CA ASN A 583 2.55 -59.20 -32.47
C ASN A 583 3.37 -57.97 -32.91
N GLU A 584 4.51 -58.13 -33.61
CA GLU A 584 5.31 -56.99 -34.09
C GLU A 584 4.56 -56.11 -35.13
N ILE A 585 3.70 -56.71 -35.96
CA ILE A 585 2.86 -56.00 -36.94
C ILE A 585 1.69 -55.30 -36.24
N GLU A 586 1.00 -55.98 -35.32
CA GLU A 586 -0.04 -55.36 -34.51
C GLU A 586 0.53 -54.24 -33.62
N ASP A 587 1.73 -54.40 -33.07
CA ASP A 587 2.49 -53.38 -32.35
C ASP A 587 2.74 -52.16 -33.25
N SER A 588 3.30 -52.39 -34.43
CA SER A 588 3.61 -51.33 -35.39
C SER A 588 2.35 -50.62 -35.88
N LEU A 589 1.26 -51.37 -36.11
CA LEU A 589 -0.03 -50.83 -36.53
C LEU A 589 -0.71 -50.03 -35.40
N CYS A 590 -0.72 -50.53 -34.16
CA CYS A 590 -1.26 -49.81 -33.00
C CYS A 590 -0.49 -48.51 -32.77
N ARG A 591 0.84 -48.54 -32.82
CA ARG A 591 1.69 -47.34 -32.71
C ARG A 591 1.41 -46.35 -33.84
N LEU A 592 1.35 -46.81 -35.10
CA LEU A 592 1.09 -45.94 -36.25
C LEU A 592 -0.32 -45.33 -36.21
N ILE A 593 -1.33 -46.09 -35.81
CA ILE A 593 -2.69 -45.59 -35.60
C ILE A 593 -2.68 -44.55 -34.46
N GLY A 594 -1.97 -44.79 -33.36
CA GLY A 594 -1.75 -43.81 -32.29
C GLY A 594 -1.10 -42.52 -32.81
N GLN A 595 -0.05 -42.62 -33.64
CA GLN A 595 0.58 -41.47 -34.29
C GLN A 595 -0.39 -40.73 -35.23
N LYS A 596 -1.22 -41.47 -36.00
CA LYS A 596 -2.22 -40.89 -36.89
C LYS A 596 -3.30 -40.13 -36.11
N ILE A 597 -3.82 -40.70 -35.03
CA ILE A 597 -4.74 -40.05 -34.08
C ILE A 597 -4.14 -38.75 -33.56
N LEU A 598 -2.92 -38.79 -33.03
CA LEU A 598 -2.20 -37.61 -32.54
C LEU A 598 -1.94 -36.56 -33.64
N SER A 599 -1.76 -36.98 -34.90
CA SER A 599 -1.63 -36.06 -36.03
C SER A 599 -2.93 -35.34 -36.39
N LEU A 600 -4.08 -36.03 -36.32
CA LEU A 600 -5.41 -35.43 -36.54
C LEU A 600 -5.74 -34.41 -35.45
N VAL A 601 -5.47 -34.77 -34.20
CA VAL A 601 -5.61 -33.88 -33.04
C VAL A 601 -4.74 -32.63 -33.19
N LYS A 602 -3.45 -32.78 -33.54
CA LYS A 602 -2.54 -31.65 -33.83
C LYS A 602 -2.96 -30.82 -35.05
N GLY A 603 -3.64 -31.43 -36.03
CA GLY A 603 -4.21 -30.76 -37.19
C GLY A 603 -5.50 -29.98 -36.91
N GLY A 604 -6.04 -30.04 -35.69
CA GLY A 604 -7.27 -29.35 -35.29
C GLY A 604 -8.56 -30.14 -35.51
N ASP A 605 -8.47 -31.40 -35.95
CA ASP A 605 -9.60 -32.33 -36.11
C ASP A 605 -9.61 -33.36 -34.96
N SER A 606 -9.79 -32.82 -33.75
CA SER A 606 -9.84 -33.56 -32.49
C SER A 606 -10.98 -34.58 -32.45
N LEU A 607 -12.12 -34.29 -33.09
CA LEU A 607 -13.26 -35.20 -33.14
C LEU A 607 -13.00 -36.41 -34.03
N ALA A 608 -12.42 -36.24 -35.23
CA ALA A 608 -12.03 -37.37 -36.07
C ALA A 608 -10.93 -38.22 -35.40
N GLY A 609 -9.97 -37.58 -34.73
CA GLY A 609 -8.97 -38.26 -33.90
C GLY A 609 -9.62 -39.10 -32.79
N LEU A 610 -10.59 -38.54 -32.05
CA LEU A 610 -11.28 -39.22 -30.96
C LEU A 610 -12.14 -40.40 -31.43
N ILE A 611 -12.86 -40.27 -32.55
CA ILE A 611 -13.65 -41.37 -33.14
C ILE A 611 -12.72 -42.54 -33.48
N LEU A 612 -11.64 -42.26 -34.23
CA LEU A 612 -10.64 -43.25 -34.60
C LEU A 612 -9.97 -43.89 -33.37
N ALA A 613 -9.71 -43.11 -32.32
CA ALA A 613 -9.14 -43.59 -31.07
C ALA A 613 -10.09 -44.55 -30.32
N ARG A 614 -11.36 -44.19 -30.19
CA ARG A 614 -12.39 -45.05 -29.55
C ARG A 614 -12.55 -46.39 -30.26
N GLU A 615 -12.60 -46.38 -31.59
CA GLU A 615 -12.68 -47.61 -32.38
C GLU A 615 -11.43 -48.47 -32.22
N SER A 616 -10.24 -47.84 -32.22
CA SER A 616 -8.95 -48.54 -32.11
C SER A 616 -8.70 -49.13 -30.72
N VAL A 617 -9.05 -48.40 -29.65
CA VAL A 617 -8.95 -48.91 -28.26
C VAL A 617 -10.02 -49.98 -28.01
N LYS A 618 -11.21 -49.88 -28.60
CA LYS A 618 -12.22 -50.95 -28.52
C LYS A 618 -11.74 -52.25 -29.16
N ALA A 619 -10.99 -52.17 -30.26
CA ALA A 619 -10.36 -53.34 -30.89
C ALA A 619 -9.18 -53.90 -30.08
N HIS A 620 -8.34 -53.03 -29.49
CA HIS A 620 -7.13 -53.42 -28.78
C HIS A 620 -7.02 -52.76 -27.39
N PRO A 621 -7.84 -53.16 -26.40
CA PRO A 621 -8.05 -52.40 -25.14
C PRO A 621 -6.89 -52.44 -24.13
N LYS A 622 -5.81 -53.19 -24.42
CA LYS A 622 -4.62 -53.29 -23.53
C LYS A 622 -3.39 -52.53 -24.07
N ARG A 623 -3.54 -51.74 -25.13
CA ARG A 623 -2.42 -51.08 -25.83
C ARG A 623 -2.13 -49.69 -25.26
N SER A 624 -1.02 -49.54 -24.56
CA SER A 624 -0.53 -48.26 -24.01
C SER A 624 -0.57 -47.12 -25.01
N ASP A 625 -0.12 -47.35 -26.25
CA ASP A 625 0.04 -46.31 -27.26
C ASP A 625 -1.32 -45.79 -27.77
N LEU A 626 -2.31 -46.68 -27.87
CA LEU A 626 -3.67 -46.34 -28.26
C LEU A 626 -4.45 -45.72 -27.10
N ILE A 627 -4.25 -46.21 -25.86
CA ILE A 627 -4.80 -45.61 -24.65
C ILE A 627 -4.28 -44.17 -24.51
N SER A 628 -2.96 -43.96 -24.63
CA SER A 628 -2.35 -42.62 -24.60
C SER A 628 -2.90 -41.70 -25.69
N ALA A 629 -2.99 -42.18 -26.94
CA ALA A 629 -3.57 -41.41 -28.04
C ALA A 629 -5.07 -41.09 -27.81
N MET A 630 -5.83 -41.99 -27.19
CA MET A 630 -7.23 -41.77 -26.81
C MET A 630 -7.35 -40.75 -25.67
N THR A 631 -6.53 -40.85 -24.62
CA THR A 631 -6.47 -39.89 -23.51
C THR A 631 -6.18 -38.47 -24.01
N VAL A 632 -5.20 -38.30 -24.90
CA VAL A 632 -4.91 -37.00 -25.53
C VAL A 632 -6.09 -36.51 -26.39
N SER A 633 -6.71 -37.39 -27.17
CA SER A 633 -7.87 -37.02 -28.01
C SER A 633 -9.09 -36.60 -27.18
N LEU A 634 -9.39 -37.33 -26.12
CA LEU A 634 -10.46 -37.00 -25.16
C LEU A 634 -10.20 -35.66 -24.49
N ARG A 635 -8.95 -35.40 -24.05
CA ARG A 635 -8.55 -34.13 -23.44
C ARG A 635 -8.73 -32.95 -24.38
N GLU A 636 -8.21 -33.03 -25.61
CA GLU A 636 -8.31 -31.91 -26.57
C GLU A 636 -9.76 -31.66 -27.00
N GLU A 637 -10.56 -32.72 -27.20
CA GLU A 637 -11.98 -32.57 -27.50
C GLU A 637 -12.78 -32.03 -26.29
N ALA A 638 -12.43 -32.42 -25.06
CA ALA A 638 -13.00 -31.82 -23.85
C ALA A 638 -12.68 -30.32 -23.77
N MET A 639 -11.43 -29.92 -23.99
CA MET A 639 -11.02 -28.52 -24.03
C MET A 639 -11.70 -27.73 -25.16
N ARG A 640 -11.94 -28.37 -26.32
CA ARG A 640 -12.71 -27.78 -27.43
C ARG A 640 -14.18 -27.56 -27.05
N MET A 641 -14.84 -28.59 -26.49
CA MET A 641 -16.23 -28.51 -26.04
C MET A 641 -16.42 -27.44 -24.95
N ALA A 642 -15.47 -27.34 -24.01
CA ALA A 642 -15.48 -26.30 -22.98
C ALA A 642 -15.35 -24.89 -23.57
N LYS A 643 -14.47 -24.69 -24.57
CA LYS A 643 -14.38 -23.41 -25.32
C LYS A 643 -15.64 -23.09 -26.13
N MET A 644 -16.41 -24.10 -26.53
CA MET A 644 -17.71 -23.95 -27.21
C MET A 644 -18.89 -23.79 -26.22
N GLY A 645 -18.65 -23.80 -24.91
CA GLY A 645 -19.67 -23.64 -23.87
C GLY A 645 -20.40 -24.92 -23.44
N ASP A 646 -20.13 -26.08 -24.05
CA ASP A 646 -20.71 -27.37 -23.64
C ASP A 646 -19.88 -28.00 -22.51
N VAL A 647 -19.94 -27.36 -21.34
CA VAL A 647 -19.19 -27.75 -20.14
C VAL A 647 -19.61 -29.12 -19.61
N LYS A 648 -20.87 -29.52 -19.80
CA LYS A 648 -21.36 -30.84 -19.37
C LYS A 648 -20.72 -31.96 -20.20
N ARG A 649 -20.58 -31.75 -21.51
CA ARG A 649 -19.92 -32.71 -22.41
C ARG A 649 -18.41 -32.76 -22.22
N SER A 650 -17.75 -31.62 -21.94
CA SER A 650 -16.33 -31.62 -21.65
C SER A 650 -15.97 -32.36 -20.35
N ILE A 651 -16.80 -32.25 -19.30
CA ILE A 651 -16.59 -33.01 -18.05
C ILE A 651 -16.71 -34.52 -18.30
N ASN A 652 -17.73 -34.97 -19.02
CA ASN A 652 -17.86 -36.40 -19.35
C ASN A 652 -16.65 -36.94 -20.14
N LEU A 653 -16.08 -36.13 -21.04
CA LEU A 653 -14.90 -36.50 -21.82
C LEU A 653 -13.61 -36.49 -20.99
N ILE A 654 -13.43 -35.56 -20.04
CA ILE A 654 -12.25 -35.54 -19.18
C ILE A 654 -12.31 -36.63 -18.09
N ASP A 655 -13.49 -36.96 -17.58
CA ASP A 655 -13.70 -38.10 -16.68
C ASP A 655 -13.47 -39.45 -17.38
N GLU A 656 -13.74 -39.55 -18.69
CA GLU A 656 -13.38 -40.71 -19.52
C GLU A 656 -11.85 -40.81 -19.70
N ALA A 657 -11.17 -39.68 -19.91
CA ALA A 657 -9.71 -39.62 -20.02
C ALA A 657 -9.02 -40.01 -18.70
N GLU A 658 -9.52 -39.54 -17.56
CA GLU A 658 -8.95 -39.83 -16.24
C GLU A 658 -9.17 -41.31 -15.82
N LYS A 659 -10.25 -41.94 -16.25
CA LYS A 659 -10.44 -43.41 -16.09
C LYS A 659 -9.45 -44.23 -16.93
N LEU A 660 -9.02 -43.71 -18.07
CA LEU A 660 -8.05 -44.37 -18.97
C LEU A 660 -6.60 -44.15 -18.55
N SER A 661 -6.29 -42.99 -17.96
CA SER A 661 -4.95 -42.63 -17.47
C SER A 661 -5.05 -41.97 -16.08
N PRO A 662 -5.28 -42.75 -15.00
CA PRO A 662 -5.39 -42.22 -13.65
C PRO A 662 -4.08 -41.55 -13.20
N GLY A 663 -4.17 -40.31 -12.71
CA GLY A 663 -2.99 -39.57 -12.25
C GLY A 663 -2.17 -38.92 -13.36
N ASP A 664 -2.65 -38.85 -14.60
CA ASP A 664 -2.04 -38.08 -15.68
C ASP A 664 -2.07 -36.58 -15.38
N SER A 665 -0.90 -35.93 -15.30
CA SER A 665 -0.77 -34.50 -14.99
C SER A 665 -1.40 -33.59 -16.03
N GLU A 666 -1.40 -34.03 -17.29
CA GLU A 666 -1.86 -33.28 -18.44
C GLU A 666 -3.40 -33.37 -18.58
N VAL A 667 -3.99 -34.51 -18.20
CA VAL A 667 -5.45 -34.64 -17.99
C VAL A 667 -5.89 -33.82 -16.77
N GLY A 668 -5.17 -33.89 -15.65
CA GLY A 668 -5.48 -33.12 -14.44
C GLY A 668 -5.45 -31.60 -14.68
N ALA A 669 -4.46 -31.10 -15.42
CA ALA A 669 -4.37 -29.68 -15.80
C ALA A 669 -5.56 -29.23 -16.67
N ALA A 670 -5.95 -30.04 -17.67
CA ALA A 670 -7.14 -29.77 -18.48
C ALA A 670 -8.43 -29.85 -17.66
N ARG A 671 -8.53 -30.78 -16.71
CA ARG A 671 -9.67 -30.87 -15.77
C ARG A 671 -9.78 -29.61 -14.92
N SER A 672 -8.68 -29.10 -14.38
CA SER A 672 -8.67 -27.82 -13.67
C SER A 672 -9.12 -26.64 -14.54
N GLN A 673 -8.69 -26.58 -15.82
CA GLN A 673 -9.13 -25.54 -16.76
C GLN A 673 -10.62 -25.65 -17.14
N ILE A 674 -11.12 -26.87 -17.36
CA ILE A 674 -12.55 -27.15 -17.62
C ILE A 674 -13.39 -26.83 -16.39
N SER A 675 -12.92 -27.21 -15.19
CA SER A 675 -13.53 -26.81 -13.93
C SER A 675 -13.53 -25.30 -13.75
N ALA A 676 -12.46 -24.59 -14.10
CA ALA A 676 -12.43 -23.11 -14.08
C ALA A 676 -13.43 -22.47 -15.06
N LEU A 677 -13.75 -23.12 -16.19
CA LEU A 677 -14.85 -22.69 -17.06
C LEU A 677 -16.23 -23.01 -16.44
N GLN A 678 -16.38 -24.15 -15.75
CA GLN A 678 -17.56 -24.49 -14.93
C GLN A 678 -17.74 -23.58 -13.68
N GLN A 679 -16.65 -22.98 -13.17
CA GLN A 679 -16.66 -22.07 -12.01
C GLN A 679 -17.46 -20.78 -12.28
N SER A 680 -17.80 -20.48 -13.54
CA SER A 680 -18.75 -19.41 -13.91
C SER A 680 -20.22 -19.75 -13.63
N ASN A 681 -20.56 -21.03 -13.42
CA ASN A 681 -21.95 -21.52 -13.47
C ASN A 681 -22.27 -22.63 -12.43
N SER A 682 -21.57 -22.67 -11.29
CA SER A 682 -21.77 -23.68 -10.23
C SER A 682 -21.58 -23.16 -8.79
N ASN A 683 -22.33 -23.73 -7.84
CA ASN A 683 -22.37 -23.33 -6.42
C ASN A 683 -20.96 -23.42 -5.77
N PRO A 684 -20.47 -22.36 -5.10
CA PRO A 684 -19.21 -22.37 -4.34
C PRO A 684 -19.04 -23.55 -3.35
N GLU A 685 -20.12 -24.07 -2.75
CA GLU A 685 -20.04 -25.12 -1.73
C GLU A 685 -19.62 -26.48 -2.30
N ASP A 686 -20.17 -26.87 -3.46
CA ASP A 686 -19.82 -28.14 -4.12
C ASP A 686 -18.38 -28.10 -4.67
N ARG A 687 -17.91 -26.91 -5.08
CA ARG A 687 -16.51 -26.68 -5.46
C ARG A 687 -15.57 -26.86 -4.26
N ASN A 688 -15.92 -26.29 -3.11
CA ASN A 688 -15.17 -26.43 -1.85
C ASN A 688 -15.09 -27.91 -1.42
N ARG A 689 -16.22 -28.65 -1.48
CA ARG A 689 -16.29 -30.09 -1.16
C ARG A 689 -15.40 -30.93 -2.09
N THR A 690 -15.38 -30.62 -3.38
CA THR A 690 -14.61 -31.37 -4.39
C THR A 690 -13.09 -31.17 -4.21
N LEU A 691 -12.65 -29.92 -4.01
CA LEU A 691 -11.24 -29.62 -3.76
C LEU A 691 -10.73 -30.22 -2.45
N ARG A 692 -11.55 -30.23 -1.39
CA ARG A 692 -11.18 -30.89 -0.11
C ARG A 692 -10.97 -32.39 -0.27
N ARG A 693 -11.85 -33.09 -1.00
CA ARG A 693 -11.68 -34.52 -1.30
C ARG A 693 -10.41 -34.80 -2.13
N ALA A 694 -10.06 -33.92 -3.07
CA ALA A 694 -8.81 -34.06 -3.83
C ALA A 694 -7.57 -33.89 -2.93
N ILE A 695 -7.59 -32.91 -2.02
CA ILE A 695 -6.53 -32.72 -1.01
C ILE A 695 -6.43 -33.94 -0.07
N GLU A 696 -7.56 -34.41 0.47
CA GLU A 696 -7.65 -35.61 1.32
C GLU A 696 -7.09 -36.85 0.59
N TYR A 697 -7.41 -37.03 -0.68
CA TYR A 697 -6.88 -38.13 -1.49
C TYR A 697 -5.34 -38.07 -1.63
N ILE A 698 -4.76 -36.92 -1.99
CA ILE A 698 -3.30 -36.77 -2.13
C ILE A 698 -2.57 -36.94 -0.78
N LEU A 699 -3.21 -36.55 0.32
CA LEU A 699 -2.70 -36.77 1.67
C LEU A 699 -2.79 -38.26 2.10
N ALA A 700 -3.81 -38.98 1.65
CA ALA A 700 -4.04 -40.39 1.98
C ALA A 700 -3.22 -41.39 1.13
N THR A 701 -2.92 -41.07 -0.14
CA THR A 701 -2.14 -41.96 -1.03
C THR A 701 -0.63 -41.92 -0.80
N GLY A 702 -0.14 -41.04 0.07
CA GLY A 702 1.31 -40.86 0.30
C GLY A 702 2.03 -40.07 -0.79
N GLU A 703 1.33 -39.59 -1.84
CA GLU A 703 1.93 -38.74 -2.88
C GLU A 703 2.47 -37.41 -2.33
N LYS A 704 1.98 -36.95 -1.16
CA LYS A 704 2.34 -35.69 -0.49
C LYS A 704 3.82 -35.31 -0.54
N ASP A 705 4.73 -36.27 -0.37
CA ASP A 705 6.17 -35.97 -0.29
C ASP A 705 6.89 -35.92 -1.64
N THR A 706 6.23 -36.38 -2.71
CA THR A 706 6.74 -36.30 -4.09
C THR A 706 6.68 -34.87 -4.64
N PRO A 707 7.56 -34.46 -5.57
CA PRO A 707 7.48 -33.15 -6.21
C PRO A 707 6.11 -32.88 -6.84
N GLN A 708 5.57 -33.86 -7.57
CA GLN A 708 4.28 -33.78 -8.24
C GLN A 708 3.11 -33.68 -7.25
N GLY A 709 3.16 -34.41 -6.12
CA GLY A 709 2.16 -34.32 -5.06
C GLY A 709 2.17 -32.97 -4.34
N LYS A 710 3.35 -32.38 -4.11
CA LYS A 710 3.49 -31.02 -3.54
C LYS A 710 2.92 -29.96 -4.47
N GLU A 711 3.17 -30.06 -5.78
CA GLU A 711 2.58 -29.19 -6.79
C GLU A 711 1.05 -29.32 -6.83
N ARG A 712 0.50 -30.54 -6.85
CA ARG A 712 -0.94 -30.81 -6.83
C ARG A 712 -1.63 -30.27 -5.56
N LEU A 713 -1.00 -30.46 -4.39
CA LEU A 713 -1.49 -29.92 -3.11
C LEU A 713 -1.49 -28.39 -3.12
N ALA A 714 -0.37 -27.76 -3.50
CA ALA A 714 -0.26 -26.31 -3.55
C ALA A 714 -1.28 -25.68 -4.52
N ALA A 715 -1.50 -26.27 -5.70
CA ALA A 715 -2.52 -25.84 -6.64
C ALA A 715 -3.95 -25.99 -6.06
N SER A 716 -4.24 -27.11 -5.41
CA SER A 716 -5.56 -27.38 -4.81
C SER A 716 -5.86 -26.47 -3.62
N TYR A 717 -4.86 -26.15 -2.78
CA TYR A 717 -4.98 -25.13 -1.74
C TYR A 717 -5.15 -23.73 -2.33
N SER A 718 -4.47 -23.39 -3.43
CA SER A 718 -4.64 -22.10 -4.12
C SER A 718 -6.09 -21.88 -4.60
N GLU A 719 -6.66 -22.85 -5.30
CA GLU A 719 -8.06 -22.80 -5.77
C GLU A 719 -9.04 -22.74 -4.59
N LEU A 720 -8.76 -23.47 -3.51
CA LEU A 720 -9.57 -23.42 -2.30
C LEU A 720 -9.52 -22.03 -1.64
N ALA A 721 -8.35 -21.40 -1.57
CA ALA A 721 -8.19 -20.03 -1.04
C ALA A 721 -8.89 -18.98 -1.92
N LEU A 722 -8.90 -19.16 -3.25
CA LEU A 722 -9.70 -18.31 -4.17
C LEU A 722 -11.21 -18.43 -3.92
N ILE A 723 -11.71 -19.62 -3.55
CA ILE A 723 -13.12 -19.78 -3.13
C ILE A 723 -13.39 -19.01 -1.84
N PHE A 724 -12.53 -19.11 -0.83
CA PHE A 724 -12.69 -18.34 0.42
C PHE A 724 -12.60 -16.82 0.17
N LEU A 725 -11.71 -16.36 -0.70
CA LEU A 725 -11.67 -14.97 -1.18
C LEU A 725 -12.99 -14.54 -1.84
N SER A 726 -13.58 -15.38 -2.71
CA SER A 726 -14.87 -15.10 -3.35
C SER A 726 -16.04 -15.04 -2.36
N GLN A 727 -15.90 -15.71 -1.20
CA GLN A 727 -16.83 -15.67 -0.08
C GLN A 727 -16.52 -14.55 0.93
N THR A 728 -15.56 -13.66 0.65
CA THR A 728 -15.07 -12.59 1.55
C THR A 728 -14.48 -13.08 2.89
N LYS A 729 -14.09 -14.36 2.95
CA LYS A 729 -13.46 -15.03 4.09
C LYS A 729 -11.94 -14.90 3.99
N LEU A 730 -11.46 -13.71 4.35
CA LEU A 730 -10.08 -13.29 4.10
C LEU A 730 -9.09 -14.02 5.02
N GLU A 731 -9.44 -14.19 6.28
CA GLU A 731 -8.65 -14.89 7.29
C GLU A 731 -8.46 -16.36 6.91
N GLU A 732 -9.52 -17.07 6.53
CA GLU A 732 -9.43 -18.46 6.05
C GLU A 732 -8.62 -18.56 4.74
N ALA A 733 -8.76 -17.58 3.83
CA ALA A 733 -7.95 -17.54 2.61
C ALA A 733 -6.45 -17.37 2.93
N THR A 734 -6.05 -16.50 3.88
CA THR A 734 -4.63 -16.39 4.28
C THR A 734 -4.08 -17.67 4.88
N ALA A 735 -4.86 -18.35 5.73
CA ALA A 735 -4.45 -19.62 6.34
C ALA A 735 -4.20 -20.69 5.27
N ILE A 736 -5.07 -20.77 4.25
CA ILE A 736 -4.97 -21.77 3.19
C ILE A 736 -3.83 -21.43 2.21
N TYR A 737 -3.61 -20.16 1.88
CA TYR A 737 -2.44 -19.74 1.10
C TYR A 737 -1.11 -19.97 1.85
N ARG A 738 -1.08 -19.79 3.18
CA ARG A 738 0.09 -20.18 4.01
C ARG A 738 0.36 -21.69 3.94
N GLU A 739 -0.68 -22.54 3.96
CA GLU A 739 -0.51 -23.99 3.75
C GLU A 739 -0.06 -24.33 2.32
N ALA A 740 -0.54 -23.62 1.30
CA ALA A 740 -0.06 -23.79 -0.07
C ALA A 740 1.46 -23.50 -0.17
N LEU A 741 1.92 -22.40 0.44
CA LEU A 741 3.34 -22.03 0.49
C LEU A 741 4.20 -22.97 1.36
N LYS A 742 3.65 -23.60 2.41
CA LYS A 742 4.41 -24.66 3.14
C LYS A 742 4.76 -25.86 2.26
N ASN A 743 3.93 -26.16 1.25
CA ASN A 743 4.16 -27.27 0.32
C ASN A 743 5.06 -26.86 -0.87
N LEU A 744 4.96 -25.61 -1.34
CA LEU A 744 5.88 -25.01 -2.31
C LEU A 744 6.38 -23.61 -1.84
N PRO A 745 7.45 -23.55 -1.02
CA PRO A 745 7.93 -22.28 -0.47
C PRO A 745 8.41 -21.28 -1.52
N GLU A 746 8.91 -21.75 -2.66
CA GLU A 746 9.45 -20.92 -3.74
C GLU A 746 8.41 -20.48 -4.79
N ASN A 747 7.12 -20.80 -4.59
CA ASN A 747 6.06 -20.52 -5.57
C ASN A 747 5.59 -19.06 -5.51
N ARG A 748 6.16 -18.25 -6.41
CA ARG A 748 6.01 -16.79 -6.43
C ARG A 748 4.58 -16.29 -6.70
N GLU A 749 3.76 -17.01 -7.46
CA GLU A 749 2.36 -16.62 -7.68
C GLU A 749 1.50 -16.83 -6.41
N LEU A 750 1.86 -17.81 -5.56
CA LEU A 750 1.22 -17.98 -4.25
C LEU A 750 1.61 -16.87 -3.27
N SER A 751 2.89 -16.47 -3.21
CA SER A 751 3.34 -15.34 -2.37
C SER A 751 2.66 -14.03 -2.77
N LYS A 752 2.57 -13.76 -4.08
CA LYS A 752 1.87 -12.60 -4.65
C LYS A 752 0.36 -12.62 -4.35
N SER A 753 -0.29 -13.77 -4.51
CA SER A 753 -1.72 -13.94 -4.20
C SER A 753 -2.00 -13.76 -2.71
N LEU A 754 -1.14 -14.30 -1.84
CA LEU A 754 -1.22 -14.12 -0.38
C LEU A 754 -1.04 -12.65 0.03
N SER A 755 -0.10 -11.93 -0.58
CA SER A 755 0.08 -10.49 -0.31
C SER A 755 -1.16 -9.67 -0.68
N ASP A 756 -1.82 -9.99 -1.81
CA ASP A 756 -3.11 -9.40 -2.18
C ASP A 756 -4.26 -9.71 -1.20
N VAL A 757 -4.13 -10.74 -0.34
CA VAL A 757 -5.08 -11.00 0.76
C VAL A 757 -4.75 -10.16 1.99
N TYR A 758 -3.47 -10.00 2.38
CA TYR A 758 -3.11 -9.13 3.52
C TYR A 758 -3.46 -7.66 3.26
N LEU A 759 -3.30 -7.19 2.02
CA LEU A 759 -3.78 -5.87 1.61
C LEU A 759 -5.29 -5.67 1.85
N ARG A 760 -6.10 -6.72 1.68
CA ARG A 760 -7.55 -6.68 1.92
C ARG A 760 -7.91 -6.77 3.41
N LEU A 761 -7.01 -7.32 4.23
CA LEU A 761 -7.14 -7.38 5.69
C LEU A 761 -6.64 -6.10 6.39
N GLY A 762 -5.82 -5.28 5.71
CA GLY A 762 -5.17 -4.11 6.31
C GLY A 762 -3.97 -4.45 7.19
N ASP A 763 -3.31 -5.59 6.93
CA ASP A 763 -2.07 -5.99 7.61
C ASP A 763 -0.85 -5.60 6.75
N ASP A 764 -0.64 -4.28 6.66
CA ASP A 764 0.32 -3.65 5.74
C ASP A 764 1.77 -4.13 5.94
N ARG A 765 2.11 -4.58 7.15
CA ARG A 765 3.45 -5.04 7.51
C ARG A 765 3.77 -6.39 6.86
N TYR A 766 2.87 -7.36 7.00
CA TYR A 766 3.02 -8.66 6.34
C TYR A 766 2.89 -8.57 4.81
N ALA A 767 2.12 -7.60 4.30
CA ALA A 767 2.07 -7.33 2.86
C ALA A 767 3.42 -6.78 2.33
N SER A 768 4.04 -5.83 3.05
CA SER A 768 5.33 -5.22 2.69
C SER A 768 6.44 -6.27 2.61
N ASP A 769 6.63 -7.08 3.65
CA ASP A 769 7.71 -8.08 3.72
C ASP A 769 7.63 -9.08 2.52
N LEU A 770 6.41 -9.47 2.13
CA LEU A 770 6.17 -10.37 0.99
C LEU A 770 6.34 -9.69 -0.37
N PHE A 771 6.09 -8.37 -0.48
CA PHE A 771 6.39 -7.62 -1.70
C PHE A 771 7.89 -7.37 -1.89
N ASP A 772 8.64 -7.13 -0.81
CA ASP A 772 10.11 -7.02 -0.86
C ASP A 772 10.76 -8.34 -1.32
N GLU A 773 10.29 -9.48 -0.82
CA GLU A 773 10.76 -10.80 -1.24
C GLU A 773 10.45 -11.07 -2.73
N ALA A 774 9.22 -10.77 -3.16
CA ALA A 774 8.82 -10.87 -4.57
C ALA A 774 9.61 -9.90 -5.49
N HIS A 775 9.83 -8.66 -5.05
CA HIS A 775 10.58 -7.65 -5.81
C HIS A 775 12.02 -8.09 -6.03
N ASN A 776 12.71 -8.50 -4.97
CA ASN A 776 14.08 -8.99 -5.03
C ASN A 776 14.19 -10.21 -5.97
N PHE A 777 13.22 -11.12 -5.89
CA PHE A 777 13.16 -12.27 -6.79
C PHE A 777 13.02 -11.85 -8.26
N TYR A 778 11.99 -11.08 -8.63
CA TYR A 778 11.78 -10.71 -10.04
C TYR A 778 12.90 -9.81 -10.59
N SER A 779 13.54 -8.99 -9.74
CA SER A 779 14.73 -8.20 -10.07
C SER A 779 15.93 -9.09 -10.46
N LEU A 780 16.16 -10.19 -9.72
CA LEU A 780 17.16 -11.20 -10.08
C LEU A 780 16.77 -11.99 -11.35
N ALA A 781 15.50 -12.34 -11.51
CA ALA A 781 15.01 -13.05 -12.68
C ALA A 781 15.20 -12.25 -13.98
N VAL A 782 14.87 -10.96 -13.98
CA VAL A 782 15.06 -10.05 -15.13
C VAL A 782 16.53 -9.83 -15.46
N LYS A 783 17.42 -9.85 -14.45
CA LYS A 783 18.89 -9.80 -14.65
C LYS A 783 19.45 -11.11 -15.24
N ALA A 784 18.90 -12.26 -14.86
CA ALA A 784 19.31 -13.55 -15.39
C ALA A 784 18.81 -13.79 -16.82
N HIS A 785 17.52 -13.55 -17.08
CA HIS A 785 16.88 -13.77 -18.37
C HIS A 785 15.85 -12.68 -18.70
N SER A 786 15.87 -12.19 -19.94
CA SER A 786 14.96 -11.13 -20.43
C SER A 786 13.56 -11.65 -20.79
N SER A 787 12.88 -12.31 -19.84
CA SER A 787 11.46 -12.71 -20.00
C SER A 787 10.53 -11.48 -19.91
N PRO A 788 9.62 -11.27 -20.90
CA PRO A 788 8.59 -10.24 -20.82
C PRO A 788 7.64 -10.40 -19.63
N GLU A 789 7.37 -11.65 -19.22
CA GLU A 789 6.48 -12.01 -18.12
C GLU A 789 7.10 -11.63 -16.77
N ALA A 790 8.39 -11.92 -16.58
CA ALA A 790 9.14 -11.51 -15.40
C ALA A 790 9.23 -9.98 -15.26
N ARG A 791 9.33 -9.25 -16.37
CA ARG A 791 9.28 -7.77 -16.37
C ARG A 791 7.92 -7.25 -15.92
N LYS A 792 6.81 -7.74 -16.51
CA LYS A 792 5.45 -7.37 -16.10
C LYS A 792 5.14 -7.70 -14.64
N ALA A 793 5.68 -8.81 -14.12
CA ALA A 793 5.53 -9.16 -12.72
C ALA A 793 6.35 -8.24 -11.79
N LEU A 794 7.59 -7.88 -12.16
CA LEU A 794 8.40 -6.89 -11.45
C LEU A 794 7.73 -5.51 -11.41
N GLU A 795 7.24 -5.05 -12.56
CA GLU A 795 6.47 -3.80 -12.77
C GLU A 795 5.23 -3.77 -11.88
N SER A 796 4.40 -4.83 -11.93
CA SER A 796 3.22 -4.99 -11.08
C SER A 796 3.53 -5.15 -9.59
N THR A 797 4.77 -5.48 -9.21
CA THR A 797 5.20 -5.57 -7.81
C THR A 797 5.68 -4.20 -7.31
N ARG A 798 6.54 -3.52 -8.10
CA ARG A 798 7.00 -2.15 -7.84
C ARG A 798 5.85 -1.16 -7.68
N ILE A 799 4.84 -1.24 -8.56
CA ILE A 799 3.70 -0.32 -8.49
C ILE A 799 2.87 -0.52 -7.21
N LYS A 800 2.76 -1.75 -6.69
CA LYS A 800 2.00 -2.08 -5.47
C LYS A 800 2.75 -1.65 -4.20
N ASP A 801 4.05 -1.93 -4.12
CA ASP A 801 4.93 -1.49 -3.04
C ASP A 801 4.98 0.06 -2.94
N THR A 802 5.07 0.73 -4.09
CA THR A 802 5.00 2.21 -4.13
C THR A 802 3.63 2.71 -3.65
N TYR A 803 2.54 2.01 -3.99
CA TYR A 803 1.19 2.35 -3.51
C TYR A 803 1.00 2.06 -2.01
N LEU A 804 1.69 1.07 -1.45
CA LEU A 804 1.75 0.82 -0.01
C LEU A 804 2.43 1.97 0.74
N SER A 805 3.52 2.50 0.21
CA SER A 805 4.18 3.69 0.77
C SER A 805 3.23 4.90 0.76
N TYR A 806 2.42 5.07 -0.28
CA TYR A 806 1.37 6.11 -0.33
C TYR A 806 0.27 5.86 0.73
N LEU A 807 -0.21 4.62 0.86
CA LEU A 807 -1.27 4.27 1.82
C LEU A 807 -0.82 4.38 3.29
N SER A 808 0.46 4.19 3.59
CA SER A 808 1.03 4.38 4.94
C SER A 808 1.22 5.85 5.32
N GLY A 809 1.07 6.78 4.35
CA GLY A 809 1.29 8.22 4.51
C GLY A 809 2.73 8.68 4.25
N ASP A 810 3.62 7.78 3.82
CA ASP A 810 4.97 8.13 3.36
C ASP A 810 4.93 8.55 1.88
N TYR A 811 4.35 9.72 1.64
CA TYR A 811 4.17 10.29 0.30
C TYR A 811 5.51 10.60 -0.39
N GLU A 812 6.59 10.76 0.36
CA GLU A 812 7.92 11.13 -0.15
C GLU A 812 8.62 9.90 -0.74
N ARG A 813 8.61 8.77 -0.01
CA ARG A 813 9.05 7.47 -0.54
C ARG A 813 8.17 7.02 -1.71
N ALA A 814 6.87 7.26 -1.64
CA ALA A 814 5.93 6.93 -2.73
C ALA A 814 6.19 7.78 -3.99
N GLU A 815 6.46 9.08 -3.85
CA GLU A 815 6.85 9.96 -4.96
C GLU A 815 8.14 9.49 -5.64
N GLU A 816 9.17 9.13 -4.88
CA GLU A 816 10.42 8.59 -5.42
C GLU A 816 10.16 7.30 -6.21
N GLY A 817 9.39 6.37 -5.65
CA GLY A 817 9.01 5.12 -6.31
C GLY A 817 8.27 5.34 -7.63
N PHE A 818 7.25 6.23 -7.66
CA PHE A 818 6.49 6.49 -8.88
C PHE A 818 7.32 7.24 -9.93
N ARG A 819 8.15 8.22 -9.53
CA ARG A 819 9.07 8.91 -10.45
C ARG A 819 10.10 7.95 -11.04
N LYS A 820 10.60 6.99 -10.27
CA LYS A 820 11.51 5.94 -10.76
C LYS A 820 10.83 5.01 -11.78
N ILE A 821 9.56 4.64 -11.56
CA ILE A 821 8.76 3.88 -12.53
C ILE A 821 8.54 4.70 -13.81
N LEU A 822 8.20 5.99 -13.71
CA LEU A 822 7.99 6.86 -14.86
C LEU A 822 9.28 7.22 -15.62
N GLY A 823 10.44 7.17 -14.96
CA GLY A 823 11.75 7.30 -15.63
C GLY A 823 12.08 6.12 -16.53
N GLU A 824 11.58 4.92 -16.20
CA GLU A 824 11.69 3.72 -17.02
C GLU A 824 10.55 3.63 -18.06
N GLU A 825 9.32 3.96 -17.66
CA GLU A 825 8.11 3.91 -18.49
C GLU A 825 7.28 5.21 -18.42
N PRO A 826 7.64 6.25 -19.20
CA PRO A 826 7.00 7.57 -19.09
C PRO A 826 5.49 7.61 -19.33
N LYS A 827 4.90 6.57 -19.94
CA LYS A 827 3.46 6.46 -20.25
C LYS A 827 2.69 5.55 -19.28
N HIS A 828 3.30 5.04 -18.21
CA HIS A 828 2.67 4.09 -17.30
C HIS A 828 1.52 4.74 -16.49
N VAL A 829 0.28 4.49 -16.91
CA VAL A 829 -0.95 5.20 -16.46
C VAL A 829 -1.10 5.21 -14.93
N LYS A 830 -1.03 4.04 -14.28
CA LYS A 830 -1.20 3.93 -12.83
C LYS A 830 -0.10 4.63 -12.03
N ALA A 831 1.09 4.82 -12.62
CA ALA A 831 2.20 5.52 -11.95
C ALA A 831 2.04 7.03 -12.07
N ARG A 832 1.50 7.54 -13.19
CA ARG A 832 1.09 8.96 -13.30
C ARG A 832 -0.04 9.28 -12.33
N GLN A 833 -1.05 8.43 -12.25
CA GLN A 833 -2.16 8.58 -11.29
C GLN A 833 -1.68 8.52 -9.83
N GLY A 834 -0.83 7.55 -9.49
CA GLY A 834 -0.22 7.45 -8.16
C GLY A 834 0.64 8.66 -7.80
N LEU A 835 1.49 9.12 -8.72
CA LEU A 835 2.32 10.31 -8.51
C LEU A 835 1.47 11.58 -8.37
N ALA A 836 0.43 11.76 -9.19
CA ALA A 836 -0.49 12.89 -9.06
C ALA A 836 -1.20 12.91 -7.70
N LEU A 837 -1.56 11.75 -7.16
CA LEU A 837 -2.09 11.63 -5.80
C LEU A 837 -1.04 11.99 -4.74
N CYS A 838 0.20 11.48 -4.81
CA CYS A 838 1.27 11.87 -3.89
C CYS A 838 1.52 13.39 -3.89
N LEU A 839 1.67 13.98 -5.08
CA LEU A 839 1.91 15.41 -5.25
C LEU A 839 0.74 16.26 -4.74
N LYS A 840 -0.49 15.77 -4.89
CA LYS A 840 -1.70 16.39 -4.32
C LYS A 840 -1.66 16.35 -2.78
N GLU A 841 -1.48 15.19 -2.14
CA GLU A 841 -1.45 15.11 -0.67
C GLU A 841 -0.28 15.90 -0.05
N ARG A 842 0.90 15.92 -0.68
CA ARG A 842 2.03 16.78 -0.27
C ARG A 842 1.73 18.26 -0.47
N GLY A 843 1.14 18.62 -1.61
CA GLY A 843 0.70 19.99 -1.92
C GLY A 843 -0.32 20.51 -0.92
N ASP A 844 -1.25 19.66 -0.47
CA ASP A 844 -2.28 19.99 0.52
C ASP A 844 -1.67 20.31 1.89
N SER A 845 -0.77 19.45 2.39
CA SER A 845 -0.03 19.72 3.65
C SER A 845 0.91 20.93 3.58
N ILE A 846 1.28 21.39 2.37
CA ILE A 846 2.06 22.61 2.14
C ILE A 846 1.13 23.84 2.04
N LEU A 847 -0.08 23.66 1.49
CA LEU A 847 -1.13 24.67 1.43
C LEU A 847 -1.68 24.99 2.84
N GLU A 848 -1.91 23.98 3.68
CA GLU A 848 -2.27 24.13 5.12
C GLU A 848 -1.24 25.00 5.86
N LYS A 849 0.04 24.95 5.46
CA LYS A 849 1.15 25.76 6.02
C LYS A 849 1.27 27.15 5.38
N GLY A 850 0.33 27.55 4.54
CA GLY A 850 0.29 28.86 3.86
C GLY A 850 1.32 29.05 2.75
N LYS A 851 2.01 27.98 2.28
CA LYS A 851 3.06 28.09 1.27
C LYS A 851 2.49 27.96 -0.15
N PHE A 852 1.72 28.96 -0.57
CA PHE A 852 0.96 28.91 -1.83
C PHE A 852 1.82 28.67 -3.09
N GLN A 853 3.07 29.17 -3.15
CA GLN A 853 3.99 28.96 -4.28
C GLN A 853 4.40 27.50 -4.46
N ASP A 854 4.80 26.85 -3.37
CA ASP A 854 5.24 25.45 -3.37
C ASP A 854 4.05 24.53 -3.67
N ALA A 855 2.90 24.79 -3.03
CA ALA A 855 1.66 24.07 -3.26
C ALA A 855 1.17 24.18 -4.72
N PHE A 856 1.10 25.39 -5.28
CA PHE A 856 0.69 25.62 -6.67
C PHE A 856 1.60 24.90 -7.68
N THR A 857 2.91 24.81 -7.37
CA THR A 857 3.87 24.09 -8.21
C THR A 857 3.57 22.58 -8.22
N LEU A 858 3.36 21.97 -7.05
CA LEU A 858 3.03 20.54 -6.91
C LEU A 858 1.67 20.20 -7.52
N PHE A 859 0.64 21.03 -7.30
CA PHE A 859 -0.68 20.82 -7.90
C PHE A 859 -0.66 21.00 -9.43
N SER A 860 0.19 21.90 -9.95
CA SER A 860 0.36 22.04 -11.40
C SER A 860 0.97 20.78 -12.01
N GLU A 861 2.03 20.23 -11.41
CA GLU A 861 2.65 18.97 -11.85
C GLU A 861 1.65 17.80 -11.73
N ALA A 862 0.90 17.71 -10.64
CA ALA A 862 -0.14 16.70 -10.45
C ALA A 862 -1.22 16.75 -11.55
N HIS A 863 -1.63 17.96 -11.98
CA HIS A 863 -2.65 18.14 -13.01
C HIS A 863 -2.09 17.85 -14.42
N GLU A 864 -0.83 18.18 -14.69
CA GLU A 864 -0.13 17.80 -15.93
C GLU A 864 0.04 16.26 -16.04
N LEU A 865 0.16 15.56 -14.91
CA LEU A 865 0.22 14.09 -14.84
C LEU A 865 -1.14 13.41 -14.96
N ASN A 866 -2.17 13.92 -14.27
CA ASN A 866 -3.55 13.44 -14.29
C ASN A 866 -4.54 14.53 -13.87
N SER A 867 -5.15 15.20 -14.85
CA SER A 867 -6.13 16.28 -14.64
C SER A 867 -7.43 15.83 -13.96
N GLU A 868 -7.79 14.54 -14.07
CA GLU A 868 -8.98 13.93 -13.45
C GLU A 868 -8.80 13.57 -11.96
N THR A 869 -7.70 13.98 -11.32
CA THR A 869 -7.42 13.65 -9.91
C THR A 869 -8.47 14.28 -8.96
N PRO A 870 -9.18 13.49 -8.13
CA PRO A 870 -10.26 14.00 -7.28
C PRO A 870 -9.82 15.14 -6.35
N GLY A 871 -10.62 16.21 -6.31
CA GLY A 871 -10.37 17.41 -5.49
C GLY A 871 -9.23 18.33 -5.98
N LEU A 872 -8.37 17.88 -6.90
CA LEU A 872 -7.18 18.62 -7.34
C LEU A 872 -7.54 19.99 -7.96
N SER A 873 -8.60 20.07 -8.75
CA SER A 873 -9.04 21.33 -9.38
C SER A 873 -9.44 22.42 -8.38
N LYS A 874 -9.94 22.02 -7.19
CA LYS A 874 -10.23 22.96 -6.10
C LYS A 874 -8.93 23.48 -5.47
N LEU A 875 -8.03 22.56 -5.07
CA LEU A 875 -6.76 22.89 -4.43
C LEU A 875 -5.82 23.70 -5.35
N LEU A 876 -5.78 23.40 -6.64
CA LEU A 876 -5.04 24.17 -7.65
C LEU A 876 -5.59 25.61 -7.78
N SER A 877 -6.91 25.78 -7.71
CA SER A 877 -7.56 27.10 -7.71
C SER A 877 -7.29 27.88 -6.41
N GLU A 878 -7.42 27.23 -5.25
CA GLU A 878 -7.14 27.84 -3.94
C GLU A 878 -5.68 28.28 -3.80
N SER A 879 -4.73 27.44 -4.23
CA SER A 879 -3.30 27.78 -4.23
C SER A 879 -2.97 28.92 -5.20
N ALA A 880 -3.51 28.90 -6.44
CA ALA A 880 -3.28 29.96 -7.42
C ALA A 880 -3.85 31.31 -6.97
N THR A 881 -5.08 31.32 -6.46
CA THR A 881 -5.76 32.55 -6.00
C THR A 881 -5.17 33.07 -4.70
N GLY A 882 -4.73 32.19 -3.79
CA GLY A 882 -3.96 32.55 -2.60
C GLY A 882 -2.63 33.22 -2.94
N LEU A 883 -1.81 32.58 -3.78
CA LEU A 883 -0.54 33.10 -4.27
C LEU A 883 -0.68 34.46 -4.97
N ALA A 884 -1.66 34.58 -5.87
CA ALA A 884 -1.92 35.83 -6.58
C ALA A 884 -2.35 36.96 -5.63
N ARG A 885 -3.07 36.65 -4.55
CA ARG A 885 -3.45 37.62 -3.51
C ARG A 885 -2.25 38.09 -2.70
N GLU A 886 -1.30 37.22 -2.38
CA GLU A 886 -0.05 37.59 -1.71
C GLU A 886 0.85 38.44 -2.60
N LEU A 887 1.06 38.03 -3.85
CA LEU A 887 1.83 38.78 -4.83
C LEU A 887 1.19 40.16 -5.10
N GLY A 888 -0.13 40.24 -5.22
CA GLY A 888 -0.88 41.49 -5.35
C GLY A 888 -0.71 42.43 -4.15
N LYS A 889 -0.82 41.91 -2.91
CA LYS A 889 -0.52 42.69 -1.68
C LYS A 889 0.89 43.25 -1.67
N ASN A 890 1.86 42.47 -2.17
CA ASN A 890 3.27 42.86 -2.29
C ASN A 890 3.57 43.74 -3.53
N GLY A 891 2.56 44.18 -4.28
CA GLY A 891 2.70 45.04 -5.46
C GLY A 891 3.21 44.33 -6.72
N LYS A 892 3.34 43.00 -6.70
CA LYS A 892 3.84 42.18 -7.81
C LYS A 892 2.72 41.73 -8.75
N PHE A 893 2.01 42.70 -9.33
CA PHE A 893 0.82 42.43 -10.15
C PHE A 893 1.09 41.60 -11.41
N GLU A 894 2.25 41.75 -12.05
CA GLU A 894 2.60 40.96 -13.25
C GLU A 894 2.86 39.48 -12.89
N ASP A 895 3.56 39.21 -11.78
CA ASP A 895 3.77 37.85 -11.28
C ASP A 895 2.43 37.19 -10.91
N ALA A 896 1.56 37.93 -10.20
CA ALA A 896 0.21 37.48 -9.85
C ALA A 896 -0.63 37.18 -11.10
N ALA A 897 -0.57 38.03 -12.13
CA ALA A 897 -1.28 37.84 -13.38
C ALA A 897 -0.74 36.64 -14.16
N SER A 898 0.58 36.40 -14.14
CA SER A 898 1.22 35.23 -14.74
C SER A 898 0.71 33.92 -14.11
N ILE A 899 0.69 33.84 -12.78
CA ILE A 899 0.15 32.70 -12.02
C ILE A 899 -1.32 32.44 -12.36
N LEU A 900 -2.18 33.46 -12.30
CA LEU A 900 -3.60 33.29 -12.60
C LEU A 900 -3.85 32.92 -14.06
N ASN A 901 -3.05 33.42 -15.00
CA ASN A 901 -3.14 33.02 -16.40
C ASN A 901 -2.74 31.56 -16.62
N ARG A 902 -1.68 31.06 -15.95
CA ARG A 902 -1.33 29.64 -15.98
C ARG A 902 -2.44 28.78 -15.38
N ALA A 903 -2.96 29.16 -14.21
CA ALA A 903 -4.07 28.45 -13.58
C ALA A 903 -5.32 28.42 -14.48
N ARG A 904 -5.65 29.53 -15.16
CA ARG A 904 -6.75 29.62 -16.14
C ARG A 904 -6.54 28.79 -17.40
N GLN A 905 -5.30 28.54 -17.83
CA GLN A 905 -5.04 27.60 -18.94
C GLN A 905 -5.34 26.15 -18.56
N MET A 906 -5.12 25.80 -17.29
CA MET A 906 -5.36 24.46 -16.74
C MET A 906 -6.82 24.26 -16.33
N LEU A 907 -7.48 25.32 -15.86
CA LEU A 907 -8.88 25.34 -15.41
C LEU A 907 -9.64 26.55 -16.02
N PRO A 908 -10.06 26.48 -17.29
CA PRO A 908 -10.64 27.63 -18.00
C PRO A 908 -11.94 28.16 -17.37
N ASP A 909 -12.82 27.26 -16.95
CA ASP A 909 -14.19 27.57 -16.50
C ASP A 909 -14.30 27.69 -14.96
N ASN A 910 -13.18 27.77 -14.25
CA ASN A 910 -13.16 27.84 -12.79
C ASN A 910 -13.45 29.28 -12.31
N ALA A 911 -14.65 29.51 -11.80
CA ALA A 911 -15.12 30.83 -11.36
C ALA A 911 -14.17 31.56 -10.37
N PRO A 912 -13.64 30.94 -9.30
CA PRO A 912 -12.69 31.61 -8.40
C PRO A 912 -11.44 32.16 -9.10
N ILE A 913 -10.92 31.49 -10.13
CA ILE A 913 -9.78 31.99 -10.92
C ILE A 913 -10.21 33.21 -11.77
N GLN A 914 -11.39 33.17 -12.40
CA GLN A 914 -11.91 34.29 -13.19
C GLN A 914 -12.21 35.53 -12.32
N GLU A 915 -12.77 35.32 -11.13
CA GLU A 915 -12.98 36.37 -10.12
C GLU A 915 -11.65 36.96 -9.64
N ALA A 916 -10.66 36.12 -9.32
CA ALA A 916 -9.34 36.56 -8.88
C ALA A 916 -8.59 37.37 -9.96
N VAL A 917 -8.71 36.99 -11.24
CA VAL A 917 -8.17 37.78 -12.37
C VAL A 917 -8.81 39.16 -12.40
N THR A 918 -10.14 39.23 -12.27
CA THR A 918 -10.89 40.50 -12.26
C THR A 918 -10.48 41.36 -11.06
N ALA A 919 -10.43 40.79 -9.86
CA ALA A 919 -10.02 41.47 -8.64
C ALA A 919 -8.57 41.98 -8.71
N LEU A 920 -7.65 41.25 -9.34
CA LEU A 920 -6.27 41.68 -9.53
C LEU A 920 -6.16 42.90 -10.45
N TYR A 921 -6.94 42.95 -11.54
CA TYR A 921 -6.99 44.13 -12.42
C TYR A 921 -7.60 45.34 -11.71
N VAL A 922 -8.64 45.15 -10.89
CA VAL A 922 -9.21 46.22 -10.05
C VAL A 922 -8.17 46.73 -9.05
N ALA A 923 -7.50 45.85 -8.29
CA ALA A 923 -6.49 46.23 -7.31
C ALA A 923 -5.28 46.96 -7.95
N LYS A 924 -4.86 46.56 -9.16
CA LYS A 924 -3.83 47.27 -9.94
C LYS A 924 -4.31 48.68 -10.32
N ALA A 925 -5.54 48.82 -10.81
CA ALA A 925 -6.12 50.12 -11.17
C ALA A 925 -6.32 51.02 -9.95
N GLU A 926 -6.72 50.47 -8.80
CA GLU A 926 -6.81 51.17 -7.53
C GLU A 926 -5.43 51.65 -7.06
N GLN A 927 -4.39 50.81 -7.11
CA GLN A 927 -3.04 51.24 -6.74
C GLN A 927 -2.51 52.34 -7.69
N GLU A 928 -2.73 52.21 -9.01
CA GLU A 928 -2.38 53.26 -9.97
C GLU A 928 -3.15 54.57 -9.71
N ASN A 929 -4.43 54.48 -9.36
CA ASN A 929 -5.24 55.64 -8.99
C ASN A 929 -4.81 56.25 -7.65
N SER A 930 -4.49 55.45 -6.62
CA SER A 930 -3.93 55.92 -5.35
C SER A 930 -2.57 56.59 -5.57
N ARG A 931 -1.74 56.07 -6.48
CA ARG A 931 -0.45 56.67 -6.86
C ARG A 931 -0.64 57.98 -7.62
N LYS A 932 -1.63 58.07 -8.52
CA LYS A 932 -2.03 59.33 -9.18
C LYS A 932 -2.60 60.32 -8.16
N LEU A 933 -3.41 59.87 -7.19
CA LEU A 933 -3.93 60.71 -6.12
C LEU A 933 -2.81 61.22 -5.22
N ALA A 934 -1.84 60.37 -4.85
CA ALA A 934 -0.68 60.76 -4.06
C ALA A 934 0.22 61.75 -4.83
N LEU A 935 0.37 61.57 -6.15
CA LEU A 935 1.07 62.54 -7.00
C LEU A 935 0.31 63.87 -7.09
N LEU A 936 -1.02 63.84 -7.23
CA LEU A 936 -1.88 65.04 -7.20
C LEU A 936 -1.88 65.71 -5.82
N GLU A 937 -1.82 64.93 -4.73
CA GLU A 937 -1.70 65.43 -3.35
C GLU A 937 -0.32 66.03 -3.11
N GLN A 938 0.74 65.45 -3.69
CA GLN A 938 2.10 66.00 -3.67
C GLN A 938 2.21 67.27 -4.53
N GLU A 939 1.57 67.31 -5.69
CA GLU A 939 1.48 68.51 -6.54
C GLU A 939 0.66 69.60 -5.84
N ARG A 940 -0.46 69.24 -5.20
CA ARG A 940 -1.27 70.13 -4.35
C ARG A 940 -0.50 70.60 -3.12
N GLN A 941 0.29 69.74 -2.47
CA GLN A 941 1.18 70.13 -1.37
C GLN A 941 2.26 71.09 -1.88
N ARG A 942 2.87 70.81 -3.04
CA ARG A 942 3.87 71.70 -3.68
C ARG A 942 3.27 73.04 -4.08
N GLN A 943 2.06 73.06 -4.64
CA GLN A 943 1.31 74.29 -4.93
C GLN A 943 0.96 75.03 -3.63
N ASN A 944 0.48 74.33 -2.60
CA ASN A 944 0.29 74.89 -1.26
C ASN A 944 1.58 75.39 -0.65
N GLN A 945 2.74 74.80 -0.95
CA GLN A 945 4.06 75.19 -0.43
C GLN A 945 4.62 76.40 -1.20
N ILE A 946 4.33 76.51 -2.50
CA ILE A 946 4.57 77.73 -3.30
C ILE A 946 3.67 78.87 -2.83
N GLU A 947 2.38 78.59 -2.64
CA GLU A 947 1.37 79.50 -2.11
C GLU A 947 1.69 79.89 -0.65
N GLN A 948 2.22 78.96 0.15
CA GLN A 948 2.73 79.19 1.50
C GLN A 948 3.98 80.05 1.46
N VAL A 949 4.96 79.82 0.59
CA VAL A 949 6.12 80.73 0.45
C VAL A 949 5.68 82.12 -0.02
N ARG A 950 4.65 82.22 -0.87
CA ARG A 950 4.04 83.49 -1.30
C ARG A 950 3.33 84.20 -0.14
N ARG A 951 2.52 83.46 0.63
CA ARG A 951 1.82 83.93 1.82
C ARG A 951 2.77 84.27 2.94
N GLU A 952 3.81 83.47 3.19
CA GLU A 952 4.88 83.73 4.15
C GLU A 952 5.69 84.94 3.75
N LYS A 953 5.92 85.20 2.45
CA LYS A 953 6.55 86.46 2.04
C LYS A 953 5.66 87.67 2.36
N ILE A 954 4.37 87.60 2.02
CA ILE A 954 3.38 88.66 2.28
C ILE A 954 3.11 88.82 3.79
N GLU A 955 3.01 87.72 4.53
CA GLU A 955 2.85 87.68 5.98
C GLU A 955 4.13 88.04 6.71
N ARG A 956 5.31 87.82 6.16
CA ARG A 956 6.57 88.29 6.75
C ARG A 956 6.73 89.79 6.55
N GLU A 957 6.34 90.32 5.39
CA GLU A 957 6.27 91.77 5.16
C GLU A 957 5.17 92.43 6.03
N ASN A 958 4.02 91.78 6.22
CA ASN A 958 2.95 92.26 7.10
C ASN A 958 3.21 92.02 8.60
N ARG A 959 3.90 90.93 8.98
CA ARG A 959 4.38 90.69 10.35
C ARG A 959 5.45 91.70 10.71
N LEU A 960 6.46 91.95 9.86
CA LEU A 960 7.43 93.01 10.12
C LEU A 960 6.72 94.35 10.36
N ARG A 961 5.72 94.70 9.55
CA ARG A 961 4.93 95.94 9.75
C ARG A 961 4.10 95.92 11.04
N ALA A 962 3.46 94.80 11.38
CA ALA A 962 2.62 94.69 12.58
C ALA A 962 3.41 94.52 13.88
N GLU A 963 4.55 93.84 13.85
CA GLU A 963 5.51 93.68 14.95
C GLU A 963 6.22 95.00 15.18
N THR A 964 6.72 95.70 14.15
CA THR A 964 7.28 97.05 14.31
C THR A 964 6.25 98.02 14.89
N ALA A 965 4.98 97.92 14.48
CA ALA A 965 3.90 98.74 15.05
C ALA A 965 3.58 98.39 16.53
N ARG A 966 3.54 97.11 16.91
CA ARG A 966 3.28 96.67 18.29
C ARG A 966 4.47 96.93 19.24
N GLU A 967 5.70 96.76 18.74
CA GLU A 967 6.91 97.08 19.49
C GLU A 967 7.03 98.59 19.73
N LEU A 968 6.55 99.42 18.80
CA LEU A 968 6.35 100.86 19.01
C LEU A 968 5.18 101.19 19.96
N GLU A 969 4.11 100.39 20.00
CA GLU A 969 2.92 100.65 20.82
C GLU A 969 3.16 100.40 22.33
N TYR A 970 4.03 99.45 22.71
CA TYR A 970 4.21 99.03 24.12
C TYR A 970 5.62 99.23 24.71
N ARG A 971 6.62 99.65 23.93
CA ARG A 971 7.99 99.90 24.45
C ARG A 971 7.99 100.86 25.64
N GLY A 972 8.50 100.39 26.78
CA GLY A 972 8.73 101.21 27.98
C GLY A 972 7.48 101.66 28.74
N LYS A 973 6.30 101.12 28.44
CA LYS A 973 5.09 101.40 29.24
C LYS A 973 5.16 100.77 30.63
N VAL A 974 4.80 101.55 31.64
CA VAL A 974 4.54 101.11 33.02
C VAL A 974 3.03 101.06 33.21
N PHE A 975 2.51 99.94 33.68
CA PHE A 975 1.06 99.71 33.90
C PHE A 975 0.66 99.85 35.37
N PHE A 976 1.58 99.55 36.29
CA PHE A 976 1.42 99.74 37.74
C PHE A 976 2.79 100.02 38.36
N ASN A 977 2.84 100.92 39.34
CA ASN A 977 4.05 101.20 40.12
C ASN A 977 3.67 101.83 41.47
N CYS A 978 3.61 101.02 42.50
CA CYS A 978 3.30 101.44 43.87
C CYS A 978 4.48 101.11 44.79
N ALA A 979 4.79 102.04 45.69
CA ALA A 979 5.73 101.85 46.78
C ALA A 979 4.95 101.93 48.09
N ASP A 980 5.26 101.04 49.02
CA ASP A 980 4.59 100.94 50.32
C ASP A 980 5.46 101.56 51.41
N ASP A 981 4.93 101.55 52.65
CA ASP A 981 5.72 101.89 53.83
C ASP A 981 6.73 100.76 54.17
N ARG A 982 7.35 100.83 55.36
CA ARG A 982 8.43 99.92 55.79
C ARG A 982 8.12 99.36 57.16
N GLY A 983 8.13 98.03 57.27
CA GLY A 983 8.01 97.29 58.51
C GLY A 983 6.57 97.15 59.02
N ASP A 984 5.57 97.26 58.14
CA ASP A 984 4.18 96.94 58.47
C ASP A 984 3.76 95.49 58.16
N ASP A 985 4.73 94.64 57.78
CA ASP A 985 4.68 93.17 57.55
C ASP A 985 4.23 92.28 58.74
N LYS A 986 3.40 92.81 59.65
CA LYS A 986 2.86 92.12 60.84
C LYS A 986 1.35 91.87 60.72
N GLY A 987 0.80 91.80 59.51
CA GLY A 987 -0.61 91.55 59.24
C GLY A 987 -1.52 92.59 59.91
N PRO A 988 -2.40 92.22 60.86
CA PRO A 988 -3.21 93.15 61.66
C PRO A 988 -2.41 93.90 62.75
N GLY A 989 -1.09 93.81 62.75
CA GLY A 989 -0.18 94.44 63.73
C GLY A 989 0.14 93.58 64.96
N THR A 990 -0.49 92.41 65.10
CA THR A 990 -0.24 91.46 66.20
C THR A 990 0.65 90.30 65.81
N TYR A 991 0.93 90.10 64.51
CA TYR A 991 1.57 88.86 64.05
C TYR A 991 3.07 88.83 64.36
N ARG A 992 3.55 87.62 64.64
CA ARG A 992 4.94 87.32 64.97
C ARG A 992 5.48 86.26 64.02
N TYR A 993 6.70 86.49 63.58
CA TYR A 993 7.41 85.63 62.64
C TYR A 993 7.73 84.25 63.25
N PRO A 994 7.64 83.16 62.46
CA PRO A 994 8.20 81.85 62.81
C PRO A 994 9.68 81.95 63.18
N ARG A 995 10.11 81.23 64.20
CA ARG A 995 11.51 81.26 64.67
C ARG A 995 12.39 80.28 63.89
N ILE A 996 12.51 80.48 62.57
CA ILE A 996 13.28 79.63 61.66
C ILE A 996 14.40 80.41 60.93
N PRO A 997 15.55 79.79 60.62
CA PRO A 997 16.62 80.45 59.88
C PRO A 997 16.17 80.96 58.50
N GLY A 998 16.59 82.17 58.12
CA GLY A 998 16.25 82.82 56.85
C GLY A 998 14.88 83.51 56.80
N MET A 999 14.06 83.38 57.85
CA MET A 999 12.76 84.04 57.98
C MET A 999 12.82 85.17 59.01
N GLU A 1000 13.54 86.24 58.66
CA GLU A 1000 13.77 87.39 59.53
C GLU A 1000 12.67 88.47 59.38
N ASP A 1001 12.51 89.31 60.40
CA ASP A 1001 11.67 90.51 60.35
C ASP A 1001 12.02 91.40 59.14
N GLY A 1002 11.01 91.74 58.33
CA GLY A 1002 11.14 92.40 57.03
C GLY A 1002 11.15 91.45 55.82
N ALA A 1003 11.13 90.12 55.99
CA ALA A 1003 11.21 89.19 54.86
C ALA A 1003 9.94 89.12 54.00
N PHE A 1004 8.82 89.66 54.49
CA PHE A 1004 7.55 89.76 53.75
C PHE A 1004 7.15 91.21 53.44
N ASP A 1005 7.93 92.20 53.90
CA ASP A 1005 7.71 93.65 53.75
C ASP A 1005 7.87 94.10 52.28
N ILE A 1006 6.77 94.38 51.57
CA ILE A 1006 6.74 94.77 50.15
C ILE A 1006 7.06 96.26 50.01
N ILE A 1007 8.33 96.59 49.79
CA ILE A 1007 8.75 97.99 49.56
C ILE A 1007 8.21 98.56 48.25
N ARG A 1008 8.03 97.73 47.22
CA ARG A 1008 7.56 98.18 45.90
C ARG A 1008 7.03 97.05 45.05
N ALA A 1009 5.94 97.30 44.34
CA ALA A 1009 5.46 96.47 43.26
C ALA A 1009 5.31 97.24 41.94
N GLU A 1010 5.72 96.61 40.85
CA GLU A 1010 5.66 97.17 39.50
C GLU A 1010 5.09 96.15 38.51
N ALA A 1011 4.32 96.62 37.53
CA ALA A 1011 3.96 95.88 36.32
C ALA A 1011 4.37 96.69 35.10
N VAL A 1012 5.29 96.17 34.29
CA VAL A 1012 5.86 96.89 33.12
C VAL A 1012 5.79 96.07 31.85
N ALA A 1013 5.70 96.73 30.70
CA ALA A 1013 5.71 96.10 29.39
C ALA A 1013 7.07 95.48 29.06
N ASP A 1014 7.05 94.24 28.57
CA ASP A 1014 8.21 93.45 28.22
C ASP A 1014 7.94 92.63 26.95
N GLY A 1015 7.99 93.31 25.80
CA GLY A 1015 7.64 92.72 24.50
C GLY A 1015 6.15 92.35 24.41
N ASP A 1016 5.88 91.06 24.22
CA ASP A 1016 4.54 90.45 24.24
C ASP A 1016 4.11 89.97 25.65
N HIS A 1017 4.90 90.27 26.68
CA HIS A 1017 4.64 89.94 28.08
C HIS A 1017 4.50 91.21 28.94
N VAL A 1018 3.98 91.01 30.16
CA VAL A 1018 4.09 91.96 31.27
C VAL A 1018 5.01 91.35 32.32
N LEU A 1019 6.02 92.12 32.70
CA LEU A 1019 6.95 91.79 33.77
C LEU A 1019 6.45 92.41 35.07
N PHE A 1020 6.02 91.56 35.99
CA PHE A 1020 5.76 91.94 37.38
C PHE A 1020 7.06 91.89 38.17
N ARG A 1021 7.36 92.91 38.97
CA ARG A 1021 8.48 92.95 39.93
C ARG A 1021 7.96 93.32 41.30
N ILE A 1022 8.25 92.48 42.30
CA ILE A 1022 7.92 92.70 43.70
C ILE A 1022 9.25 92.78 44.45
N THR A 1023 9.48 93.90 45.14
CA THR A 1023 10.72 94.22 45.86
C THR A 1023 10.43 94.18 47.36
N PHE A 1024 11.16 93.35 48.08
CA PHE A 1024 11.07 93.22 49.54
C PHE A 1024 12.13 94.06 50.27
N ASP A 1025 11.98 94.28 51.59
CA ASP A 1025 13.03 94.95 52.38
C ASP A 1025 14.28 94.08 52.51
N ARG A 1026 14.07 92.80 52.77
CA ARG A 1026 15.13 91.80 52.90
C ARG A 1026 15.43 91.12 51.57
N THR A 1027 16.64 90.59 51.47
CA THR A 1027 17.02 89.65 50.40
C THR A 1027 16.10 88.43 50.47
N VAL A 1028 15.58 88.02 49.32
CA VAL A 1028 14.73 86.83 49.20
C VAL A 1028 15.60 85.58 49.45
N GLU A 1029 15.20 84.74 50.40
CA GLU A 1029 15.95 83.52 50.69
C GLU A 1029 15.87 82.54 49.51
N THR A 1030 17.05 82.17 49.00
CA THR A 1030 17.24 81.28 47.84
C THR A 1030 18.11 80.07 48.16
N SER A 1031 18.66 79.99 49.37
CA SER A 1031 19.43 78.86 49.87
C SER A 1031 18.55 77.91 50.68
N SER A 1032 18.66 76.61 50.42
CA SER A 1032 18.02 75.57 51.24
C SER A 1032 18.91 75.25 52.44
N THR A 1033 18.89 76.09 53.47
CA THR A 1033 19.65 75.91 54.71
C THR A 1033 19.04 74.81 55.59
N GLY A 1034 19.39 73.56 55.25
CA GLY A 1034 18.89 72.35 55.94
C GLY A 1034 19.81 71.14 55.79
N SER A 1035 21.12 71.34 55.56
CA SER A 1035 22.07 70.23 55.45
C SER A 1035 22.40 69.63 56.83
N SER A 1036 21.68 68.57 57.21
CA SER A 1036 22.19 67.59 58.17
C SER A 1036 22.47 66.27 57.45
N GLN A 1037 23.74 66.04 57.12
CA GLN A 1037 24.20 64.68 56.84
C GLN A 1037 24.07 63.85 58.12
N GLY A 1038 23.39 62.71 58.04
CA GLY A 1038 23.60 61.55 58.90
C GLY A 1038 23.46 61.74 60.42
N SER A 1039 22.26 61.51 60.94
CA SER A 1039 22.11 60.77 62.19
C SER A 1039 21.00 59.73 62.07
N SER A 1040 21.30 58.52 62.51
CA SER A 1040 20.43 57.35 62.41
C SER A 1040 19.52 57.18 63.65
N GLY A 1041 18.22 57.05 63.40
CA GLY A 1041 17.35 56.14 64.15
C GLY A 1041 16.73 56.60 65.47
N ILE A 1042 15.83 55.71 65.92
CA ILE A 1042 15.12 55.64 67.22
C ILE A 1042 13.80 56.43 67.31
N ASP A 1043 12.79 55.68 67.80
CA ASP A 1043 11.47 56.09 68.27
C ASP A 1043 11.43 57.43 69.03
N ASP A 1044 10.35 58.20 68.85
CA ASP A 1044 9.52 58.60 70.01
C ASP A 1044 8.05 58.85 69.65
N ARG A 1045 7.16 58.58 70.60
CA ARG A 1045 5.69 58.63 70.51
C ARG A 1045 5.16 60.06 70.75
N SER A 1046 5.77 61.06 70.13
CA SER A 1046 5.46 62.48 70.34
C SER A 1046 4.90 63.23 69.11
N GLY A 1047 4.84 62.57 67.94
CA GLY A 1047 3.99 63.01 66.82
C GLY A 1047 4.37 64.34 66.14
N ARG A 1048 5.59 64.86 66.33
CA ARG A 1048 6.09 66.07 65.66
C ARG A 1048 7.26 65.74 64.74
N SER A 1049 6.98 65.53 63.46
CA SER A 1049 8.01 65.39 62.42
C SER A 1049 8.74 66.71 62.19
N GLY A 1050 10.07 66.69 62.14
CA GLY A 1050 10.87 67.87 61.79
C GLY A 1050 10.54 68.39 60.39
N LEU A 1051 10.23 69.68 60.28
CA LEU A 1051 9.87 70.30 59.00
C LEU A 1051 11.11 70.56 58.15
N ASN A 1052 11.18 69.91 56.98
CA ASN A 1052 12.18 70.19 55.97
C ASN A 1052 11.66 71.27 55.01
N TRP A 1053 12.15 72.51 55.14
CA TRP A 1053 11.80 73.62 54.24
C TRP A 1053 12.35 73.37 52.83
N ARG A 1054 11.46 72.97 51.92
CA ARG A 1054 11.78 72.73 50.52
C ARG A 1054 11.89 74.07 49.77
N ARG A 1055 13.08 74.36 49.23
CA ARG A 1055 13.24 75.36 48.16
C ARG A 1055 12.43 74.91 46.94
N GLY A 1056 11.50 75.74 46.48
CA GLY A 1056 10.68 75.43 45.31
C GLY A 1056 11.47 75.55 43.99
N GLU A 1057 10.95 74.93 42.93
CA GLU A 1057 11.61 74.88 41.60
C GLU A 1057 11.87 76.27 40.99
N ASN A 1058 11.07 77.30 41.33
CA ASN A 1058 11.26 78.66 40.83
C ASN A 1058 12.38 79.42 41.58
N GLY A 1059 12.96 78.84 42.63
CA GLY A 1059 14.28 79.24 43.13
C GLY A 1059 14.35 79.97 44.47
N TRP A 1060 13.24 80.21 45.17
CA TRP A 1060 13.21 80.77 46.54
C TRP A 1060 12.47 79.87 47.52
N VAL A 1061 12.38 80.28 48.80
CA VAL A 1061 11.84 79.45 49.89
C VAL A 1061 10.50 79.93 50.44
N PHE A 1062 10.36 81.20 50.85
CA PHE A 1062 9.31 81.59 51.81
C PHE A 1062 8.11 82.39 51.27
N GLN A 1063 8.28 83.22 50.25
CA GLN A 1063 7.23 84.17 49.82
C GLN A 1063 6.24 83.54 48.83
N MET A 1064 4.94 83.57 49.13
CA MET A 1064 3.86 83.31 48.18
C MET A 1064 3.10 84.60 47.94
N ILE A 1065 2.97 85.03 46.69
CA ILE A 1065 2.40 86.34 46.33
C ILE A 1065 1.16 86.12 45.47
N ASP A 1066 0.04 86.72 45.88
CA ASP A 1066 -1.17 86.85 45.08
C ASP A 1066 -1.24 88.27 44.48
N ILE A 1067 -1.65 88.40 43.21
CA ILE A 1067 -1.96 89.69 42.59
C ILE A 1067 -3.40 89.63 42.06
N TYR A 1068 -4.32 90.32 42.71
CA TYR A 1068 -5.73 90.41 42.29
C TYR A 1068 -5.92 91.62 41.37
N ILE A 1069 -6.65 91.43 40.27
CA ILE A 1069 -6.78 92.42 39.19
C ILE A 1069 -8.25 92.56 38.77
N ASP A 1070 -8.79 93.75 38.95
CA ASP A 1070 -10.03 94.22 38.32
C ASP A 1070 -9.65 94.88 36.98
N THR A 1071 -10.27 94.42 35.91
CA THR A 1071 -9.93 94.76 34.52
C THR A 1071 -10.96 95.65 33.83
N ASP A 1072 -12.10 95.95 34.47
CA ASP A 1072 -13.18 96.75 33.87
C ASP A 1072 -13.94 97.71 34.81
N ARG A 1073 -13.57 97.73 36.10
CA ARG A 1073 -14.07 98.59 37.19
C ARG A 1073 -15.57 98.45 37.48
N LYS A 1074 -16.13 97.25 37.31
CA LYS A 1074 -17.57 97.02 37.55
C LYS A 1074 -17.82 96.16 38.78
N PRO A 1075 -18.58 96.67 39.78
CA PRO A 1075 -19.06 95.84 40.87
C PRO A 1075 -19.76 94.56 40.37
N GLY A 1076 -19.19 93.39 40.69
CA GLY A 1076 -19.76 92.08 40.38
C GLY A 1076 -19.47 91.48 38.99
N SER A 1077 -18.55 92.04 38.19
CA SER A 1077 -18.04 91.40 36.95
C SER A 1077 -17.12 90.18 37.22
N GLY A 1078 -16.35 90.30 38.28
CA GLY A 1078 -15.37 89.33 38.77
C GLY A 1078 -15.82 88.59 40.03
N GLU A 1079 -14.85 88.28 40.87
CA GLU A 1079 -15.05 87.74 42.22
C GLU A 1079 -14.66 88.80 43.27
N THR A 1080 -15.25 88.76 44.47
CA THR A 1080 -14.86 89.63 45.61
C THR A 1080 -14.19 88.87 46.74
N ARG A 1081 -14.30 87.54 46.78
CA ARG A 1081 -13.58 86.71 47.76
C ARG A 1081 -12.15 86.45 47.27
N THR A 1082 -11.18 86.46 48.17
CA THR A 1082 -9.81 85.99 47.84
C THR A 1082 -9.75 84.47 47.74
N LEU A 1083 -8.63 83.92 47.30
CA LEU A 1083 -8.45 82.47 47.21
C LEU A 1083 -8.58 81.77 48.58
N PRO A 1084 -9.00 80.48 48.62
CA PRO A 1084 -9.10 79.70 49.85
C PRO A 1084 -7.81 79.73 50.69
N GLY A 1085 -7.97 80.01 51.99
CA GLY A 1085 -6.87 80.13 52.94
C GLY A 1085 -6.25 81.52 53.07
N ARG A 1086 -6.66 82.53 52.29
CA ARG A 1086 -6.21 83.93 52.50
C ARG A 1086 -7.04 84.63 53.59
N ASN A 1087 -8.32 84.27 53.70
CA ASN A 1087 -9.28 84.77 54.69
C ASN A 1087 -9.50 86.30 54.63
N LEU A 1088 -9.47 86.85 53.40
CA LEU A 1088 -9.77 88.25 53.08
C LEU A 1088 -10.87 88.37 52.02
N SER A 1089 -11.50 89.54 51.98
CA SER A 1089 -12.40 89.95 50.89
C SER A 1089 -11.88 91.24 50.25
N ILE A 1090 -12.14 91.42 48.98
CA ILE A 1090 -11.95 92.67 48.23
C ILE A 1090 -13.12 93.62 48.51
N ASP A 1091 -12.86 94.93 48.50
CA ASP A 1091 -13.90 95.97 48.53
C ASP A 1091 -14.97 95.70 47.44
N PRO A 1092 -16.27 95.57 47.78
CA PRO A 1092 -17.35 95.29 46.83
C PRO A 1092 -17.52 96.30 45.69
N ALA A 1093 -16.88 97.47 45.75
CA ALA A 1093 -16.78 98.41 44.62
C ALA A 1093 -15.96 97.85 43.45
N PHE A 1094 -15.09 96.87 43.70
CA PHE A 1094 -14.28 96.17 42.71
C PHE A 1094 -14.67 94.70 42.63
N ALA A 1095 -14.35 94.07 41.50
CA ALA A 1095 -14.42 92.62 41.38
C ALA A 1095 -13.28 92.15 40.49
N TRP A 1096 -12.49 91.17 40.93
CA TRP A 1096 -11.31 90.76 40.18
C TRP A 1096 -11.69 89.76 39.07
N GLU A 1097 -11.37 90.07 37.81
CA GLU A 1097 -11.50 89.11 36.71
C GLU A 1097 -10.33 88.15 36.65
N LYS A 1098 -9.16 88.57 37.14
CA LYS A 1098 -7.89 87.86 37.01
C LYS A 1098 -7.13 87.90 38.33
N MET A 1099 -6.46 86.79 38.62
CA MET A 1099 -5.58 86.66 39.78
C MET A 1099 -4.29 85.99 39.31
N ILE A 1100 -3.14 86.59 39.62
CA ILE A 1100 -1.82 86.01 39.32
C ILE A 1100 -1.30 85.37 40.61
N LEU A 1101 -0.92 84.10 40.54
CA LEU A 1101 -0.32 83.38 41.66
C LEU A 1101 1.17 83.15 41.42
N ILE A 1102 2.01 83.81 42.21
CA ILE A 1102 3.47 83.66 42.20
C ILE A 1102 3.86 82.81 43.42
N SER A 1103 4.45 81.63 43.15
CA SER A 1103 4.77 80.62 44.17
C SER A 1103 6.22 80.15 44.02
N PRO A 1104 6.87 79.66 45.10
CA PRO A 1104 8.13 78.92 44.99
C PRO A 1104 8.01 77.68 44.08
N LEU A 1105 6.85 77.02 44.06
CA LEU A 1105 6.58 75.79 43.30
C LEU A 1105 6.41 76.07 41.80
N SER A 1106 6.81 75.15 40.93
CA SER A 1106 6.66 75.37 39.49
C SER A 1106 5.19 75.44 39.06
N ALA A 1107 4.95 76.05 37.91
CA ALA A 1107 3.60 76.18 37.36
C ALA A 1107 2.87 74.84 37.25
N SER A 1108 3.59 73.76 36.93
CA SER A 1108 3.03 72.41 36.85
C SER A 1108 2.67 71.83 38.22
N GLU A 1109 3.51 72.03 39.24
CA GLU A 1109 3.21 71.61 40.62
C GLU A 1109 1.98 72.35 41.16
N MET A 1110 1.90 73.67 40.95
CA MET A 1110 0.81 74.48 41.47
C MET A 1110 -0.51 74.28 40.68
N ASP A 1111 -0.46 74.15 39.36
CA ASP A 1111 -1.62 73.73 38.55
C ASP A 1111 -2.15 72.37 39.04
N SER A 1112 -1.26 71.39 39.27
CA SER A 1112 -1.62 70.06 39.76
C SER A 1112 -2.25 70.09 41.15
N TYR A 1113 -1.70 70.90 42.07
CA TYR A 1113 -2.26 71.06 43.41
C TYR A 1113 -3.62 71.78 43.40
N ILE A 1114 -3.79 72.83 42.59
CA ILE A 1114 -5.11 73.47 42.40
C ILE A 1114 -6.10 72.47 41.79
N ASN A 1115 -5.66 71.64 40.84
CA ASN A 1115 -6.46 70.58 40.21
C ASN A 1115 -6.94 69.51 41.22
N SER A 1116 -6.14 69.14 42.23
CA SER A 1116 -6.54 68.15 43.23
C SER A 1116 -7.60 68.68 44.22
N LYS A 1117 -7.68 70.01 44.40
CA LYS A 1117 -8.63 70.69 45.30
C LYS A 1117 -9.95 71.10 44.61
N VAL A 1118 -10.17 70.73 43.34
CA VAL A 1118 -11.33 71.15 42.52
C VAL A 1118 -12.70 70.68 43.06
N ASN A 1119 -12.73 69.72 43.98
CA ASN A 1119 -13.96 69.35 44.69
C ASN A 1119 -14.46 70.43 45.67
N ASN A 1120 -13.66 71.47 45.95
CA ASN A 1120 -14.13 72.67 46.64
C ASN A 1120 -14.90 73.57 45.65
N SER A 1121 -16.19 73.76 45.88
CA SER A 1121 -17.10 74.51 45.00
C SER A 1121 -16.68 75.96 44.76
N ASP A 1122 -16.04 76.60 45.73
CA ASP A 1122 -15.57 78.00 45.61
C ASP A 1122 -14.35 78.10 44.69
N LEU A 1123 -13.46 77.11 44.73
CA LEU A 1123 -12.27 77.09 43.87
C LEU A 1123 -12.62 76.75 42.41
N LEU A 1124 -13.69 75.97 42.19
CA LEU A 1124 -14.15 75.53 40.87
C LEU A 1124 -14.53 76.71 39.96
N THR A 1125 -15.15 77.77 40.48
CA THR A 1125 -15.49 78.98 39.70
C THR A 1125 -14.25 79.85 39.46
N MET A 1126 -13.46 80.07 40.51
CA MET A 1126 -12.27 80.92 40.50
C MET A 1126 -11.15 80.39 39.58
N LYS A 1127 -11.00 79.07 39.44
CA LYS A 1127 -9.89 78.42 38.71
C LYS A 1127 -9.60 78.99 37.32
N LYS A 1128 -10.64 79.33 36.54
CA LYS A 1128 -10.46 79.87 35.16
C LYS A 1128 -9.89 81.29 35.12
N ARG A 1129 -9.88 81.99 36.26
CA ARG A 1129 -9.38 83.36 36.47
C ARG A 1129 -7.96 83.39 37.04
N ILE A 1130 -7.45 82.24 37.52
CA ILE A 1130 -6.09 82.10 38.08
C ILE A 1130 -5.08 81.99 36.93
N ILE A 1131 -4.02 82.79 36.98
CA ILE A 1131 -2.89 82.77 36.07
C ILE A 1131 -1.65 82.38 36.88
N ILE A 1132 -1.04 81.25 36.54
CA ILE A 1132 0.24 80.83 37.12
C ILE A 1132 1.34 81.15 36.09
N PRO A 1133 2.25 82.11 36.34
CA PRO A 1133 3.35 82.42 35.44
C PRO A 1133 4.25 81.19 35.20
N ARG A 1134 4.92 81.16 34.05
CA ARG A 1134 5.86 80.08 33.67
C ARG A 1134 7.31 80.53 33.57
N SER A 1135 7.58 81.79 33.84
CA SER A 1135 8.92 82.39 33.79
C SER A 1135 9.06 83.34 34.97
N TYR A 1136 10.04 83.03 35.82
CA TYR A 1136 10.35 83.76 37.04
C TYR A 1136 11.84 84.11 37.07
N SER A 1137 12.20 85.13 37.84
CA SER A 1137 13.59 85.39 38.22
C SER A 1137 13.65 86.04 39.61
N VAL A 1138 14.58 85.59 40.44
CA VAL A 1138 14.86 86.19 41.74
C VAL A 1138 16.25 86.83 41.70
N GLN A 1139 16.34 88.08 42.14
CA GLN A 1139 17.59 88.84 42.18
C GLN A 1139 17.63 89.72 43.43
N GLY A 1140 18.43 89.33 44.42
CA GLY A 1140 18.52 90.06 45.70
C GLY A 1140 17.17 90.05 46.44
N SER A 1141 16.61 91.23 46.69
CA SER A 1141 15.27 91.38 47.29
C SER A 1141 14.11 91.39 46.28
N VAL A 1142 14.36 91.17 44.99
CA VAL A 1142 13.32 91.26 43.94
C VAL A 1142 12.89 89.87 43.46
N ILE A 1143 11.60 89.58 43.53
CA ILE A 1143 10.95 88.47 42.81
C ILE A 1143 10.27 89.05 41.57
N SER A 1144 10.56 88.48 40.40
CA SER A 1144 9.96 88.88 39.13
C SER A 1144 9.24 87.72 38.45
N ALA A 1145 8.10 88.02 37.80
CA ALA A 1145 7.32 87.04 37.04
C ALA A 1145 6.89 87.62 35.68
N ARG A 1146 7.05 86.85 34.60
CA ARG A 1146 6.67 87.25 33.24
C ARG A 1146 5.37 86.57 32.84
N VAL A 1147 4.36 87.37 32.47
CA VAL A 1147 3.02 86.90 32.10
C VAL A 1147 2.70 87.30 30.66
N PRO A 1148 2.39 86.37 29.74
CA PRO A 1148 2.02 86.70 28.37
C PRO A 1148 0.76 87.58 28.29
N LEU A 1149 0.75 88.59 27.41
CA LEU A 1149 -0.43 89.42 27.12
C LEU A 1149 -1.62 88.60 26.58
N THR A 1150 -1.37 87.41 26.03
CA THR A 1150 -2.43 86.48 25.60
C THR A 1150 -3.21 85.87 26.76
N LEU A 1151 -2.61 85.74 27.95
CA LEU A 1151 -3.26 85.27 29.17
C LEU A 1151 -3.76 86.45 30.01
N LEU A 1152 -2.89 87.45 30.23
CA LEU A 1152 -3.22 88.62 31.03
C LEU A 1152 -4.25 89.53 30.35
N GLY A 1153 -4.31 89.57 29.02
CA GLY A 1153 -5.02 90.61 28.27
C GLY A 1153 -4.13 91.83 28.05
N LYS A 1154 -4.73 92.97 27.68
CA LYS A 1154 -4.03 94.25 27.53
C LYS A 1154 -4.29 95.12 28.76
N PRO A 1155 -3.30 95.35 29.65
CA PRO A 1155 -3.51 96.23 30.79
C PRO A 1155 -3.79 97.66 30.35
N GLY A 1156 -4.88 98.23 30.88
CA GLY A 1156 -5.21 99.65 30.74
C GLY A 1156 -4.88 100.43 32.00
N LEU A 1157 -4.97 101.76 31.91
CA LEU A 1157 -4.81 102.67 33.07
C LEU A 1157 -6.02 102.61 34.02
N ASP A 1158 -7.12 102.04 33.54
CA ASP A 1158 -8.37 101.76 34.24
C ASP A 1158 -8.33 100.47 35.06
N TRP A 1159 -7.27 99.65 34.98
CA TRP A 1159 -7.17 98.43 35.79
C TRP A 1159 -6.87 98.76 37.25
N ALA A 1160 -7.40 97.96 38.17
CA ALA A 1160 -7.14 98.04 39.62
C ALA A 1160 -6.34 96.82 40.06
N TRP A 1161 -5.44 96.98 41.04
CA TRP A 1161 -4.47 95.95 41.43
C TRP A 1161 -4.35 95.86 42.94
N GLN A 1162 -4.27 94.65 43.50
CA GLN A 1162 -3.85 94.46 44.89
C GLN A 1162 -2.83 93.32 44.94
N PHE A 1163 -1.69 93.58 45.59
CA PHE A 1163 -0.62 92.61 45.80
C PHE A 1163 -0.65 92.20 47.26
N MET A 1164 -0.67 90.90 47.51
CA MET A 1164 -0.72 90.32 48.85
C MET A 1164 0.39 89.28 48.97
N VAL A 1165 1.10 89.25 50.08
CA VAL A 1165 2.11 88.21 50.33
C VAL A 1165 1.86 87.50 51.66
N MET A 1166 2.14 86.20 51.63
CA MET A 1166 1.97 85.28 52.74
C MET A 1166 3.10 84.26 52.74
N GLY A 1167 3.34 83.63 53.89
CA GLY A 1167 4.27 82.50 53.97
C GLY A 1167 3.86 81.37 53.04
N TYR A 1168 4.82 80.69 52.44
CA TYR A 1168 4.66 79.39 51.80
C TYR A 1168 4.88 78.27 52.82
N ALA A 1169 4.05 77.22 52.76
CA ALA A 1169 4.25 76.00 53.52
C ALA A 1169 3.95 74.76 52.65
N ASP A 1170 4.86 73.80 52.62
CA ASP A 1170 4.66 72.50 51.96
C ASP A 1170 3.80 71.55 52.82
N ILE A 1171 2.67 72.06 53.32
CA ILE A 1171 1.67 71.33 54.10
C ILE A 1171 0.43 71.16 53.22
N ASP A 1172 -0.16 69.96 53.19
CA ASP A 1172 -1.40 69.71 52.47
C ASP A 1172 -2.61 70.06 53.36
N SER A 1173 -3.32 71.14 53.02
CA SER A 1173 -4.45 71.63 53.80
C SER A 1173 -5.77 71.40 53.05
N PRO A 1174 -6.87 71.00 53.74
CA PRO A 1174 -8.18 70.90 53.11
C PRO A 1174 -8.81 72.26 52.80
N VAL A 1175 -8.31 73.35 53.39
CA VAL A 1175 -8.92 74.70 53.32
C VAL A 1175 -8.00 75.78 52.75
N SER A 1176 -6.69 75.54 52.65
CA SER A 1176 -5.71 76.54 52.19
C SER A 1176 -4.87 76.09 50.99
N LEU A 1177 -4.41 77.05 50.20
CA LEU A 1177 -3.63 76.82 48.97
C LEU A 1177 -2.12 77.04 49.21
N ARG A 1178 -1.50 76.11 49.96
CA ARG A 1178 -0.06 76.08 50.29
C ARG A 1178 0.51 77.36 50.95
N ASN A 1179 -0.35 78.23 51.45
CA ASN A 1179 0.09 79.28 52.36
C ASN A 1179 0.37 78.68 53.74
N MET A 1180 1.28 79.32 54.47
CA MET A 1180 1.45 79.14 55.90
C MET A 1180 0.21 79.70 56.61
N ASP A 1181 -0.28 79.01 57.63
CA ASP A 1181 -1.41 79.48 58.43
C ASP A 1181 -0.91 80.27 59.66
N VAL A 1182 -1.72 81.21 60.16
CA VAL A 1182 -1.44 81.99 61.38
C VAL A 1182 -2.20 81.37 62.55
N SER A 1183 -1.54 81.25 63.71
CA SER A 1183 -2.12 80.72 64.95
C SER A 1183 -1.88 81.67 66.15
N ASP A 1184 -2.29 81.29 67.37
CA ASP A 1184 -2.08 82.09 68.57
C ASP A 1184 -0.59 82.16 68.98
N GLY A 1185 0.10 81.02 68.94
CA GLY A 1185 1.55 80.90 69.11
C GLY A 1185 2.34 80.87 67.80
N GLU A 1186 3.55 81.42 67.80
CA GLU A 1186 4.51 81.16 66.72
C GLU A 1186 5.22 79.82 66.94
N ASP A 1187 5.31 79.00 65.88
CA ASP A 1187 6.15 77.81 65.86
C ASP A 1187 6.95 77.75 64.54
N ALA A 1188 7.44 76.58 64.13
CA ALA A 1188 8.10 76.47 62.82
C ALA A 1188 7.07 76.56 61.67
N THR A 1189 5.93 75.92 61.84
CA THR A 1189 4.86 75.74 60.84
C THR A 1189 3.91 76.92 60.71
N HIS A 1190 3.85 77.84 61.68
CA HIS A 1190 2.84 78.90 61.75
C HIS A 1190 3.42 80.24 62.21
N PHE A 1191 2.93 81.32 61.62
CA PHE A 1191 3.04 82.65 62.21
C PHE A 1191 2.21 82.71 63.50
N GLY A 1192 2.69 83.44 64.50
CA GLY A 1192 1.98 83.61 65.78
C GLY A 1192 1.20 84.92 65.87
N GLY A 1193 0.41 85.08 66.94
CA GLY A 1193 -0.28 86.35 67.24
C GLY A 1193 -1.67 86.52 66.60
N GLY A 1194 -2.23 85.48 66.00
CA GLY A 1194 -3.64 85.37 65.65
C GLY A 1194 -4.48 84.74 66.78
N THR A 1195 -5.56 84.05 66.39
CA THR A 1195 -6.40 83.25 67.30
C THR A 1195 -6.18 81.75 67.09
N SER A 1196 -6.66 80.91 68.00
CA SER A 1196 -6.67 79.45 67.83
C SER A 1196 -7.76 78.94 66.86
N TYR A 1197 -8.44 79.81 66.12
CA TYR A 1197 -9.50 79.45 65.17
C TYR A 1197 -9.10 79.76 63.72
N GLN A 1198 -9.67 79.01 62.77
CA GLN A 1198 -9.33 79.03 61.34
C GLN A 1198 -9.72 80.32 60.58
N GLY A 1199 -10.20 81.36 61.25
CA GLY A 1199 -10.65 82.62 60.65
C GLY A 1199 -9.62 83.75 60.65
N ASN A 1200 -8.36 83.49 61.00
CA ASN A 1200 -7.27 84.47 60.93
C ASN A 1200 -6.97 84.85 59.47
N THR A 1201 -6.65 86.12 59.19
CA THR A 1201 -6.00 86.45 57.90
C THR A 1201 -4.65 85.76 57.85
N ASN A 1202 -4.35 85.05 56.77
CA ASN A 1202 -3.01 84.43 56.59
C ASN A 1202 -2.07 85.31 55.75
N VAL A 1203 -2.56 86.49 55.33
CA VAL A 1203 -1.77 87.49 54.63
C VAL A 1203 -0.96 88.28 55.64
N ILE A 1204 0.33 88.42 55.35
CA ILE A 1204 1.33 89.05 56.21
C ILE A 1204 1.50 90.52 55.82
N ASP A 1205 1.43 90.81 54.52
CA ASP A 1205 1.63 92.15 53.96
C ASP A 1205 0.81 92.37 52.66
N ILE A 1206 0.31 93.58 52.45
CA ILE A 1206 -0.53 94.05 51.34
C ILE A 1206 -0.17 95.49 50.97
N LEU A 1207 -0.28 95.86 49.68
CA LEU A 1207 -0.10 97.25 49.29
C LEU A 1207 -1.21 98.15 49.82
N THR A 1208 -0.82 99.25 50.47
CA THR A 1208 -1.77 100.22 51.02
C THR A 1208 -1.90 101.49 50.15
N PRO A 1209 -3.08 102.15 50.12
CA PRO A 1209 -3.18 103.49 49.55
C PRO A 1209 -2.34 104.46 50.38
N LYS A 1210 -1.51 105.30 49.72
CA LYS A 1210 -0.54 106.18 50.37
C LYS A 1210 -1.10 106.97 51.56
N GLY A 1211 -0.57 106.72 52.76
CA GLY A 1211 -1.01 107.36 54.02
C GLY A 1211 -2.15 106.63 54.75
N SER A 1212 -2.56 105.47 54.25
CA SER A 1212 -3.35 104.48 54.99
C SER A 1212 -2.47 103.74 56.00
N ASN A 1213 -3.02 102.74 56.69
CA ASN A 1213 -2.27 101.91 57.61
C ASN A 1213 -2.75 100.46 57.48
N GLN A 1214 -1.85 99.54 57.12
CA GLN A 1214 -2.16 98.13 56.92
C GLN A 1214 -2.82 97.50 58.15
N PHE A 1215 -2.25 97.71 59.34
CA PHE A 1215 -2.73 97.09 60.58
C PHE A 1215 -4.23 97.38 60.79
N ARG A 1216 -4.66 98.62 60.56
CA ARG A 1216 -6.07 99.00 60.64
C ARG A 1216 -6.94 98.19 59.68
N ILE A 1217 -6.56 98.13 58.40
CA ILE A 1217 -7.31 97.41 57.35
C ILE A 1217 -7.41 95.92 57.71
N LEU A 1218 -6.28 95.28 58.03
CA LEU A 1218 -6.24 93.85 58.31
C LEU A 1218 -6.82 93.49 59.70
N SER A 1219 -6.93 94.43 60.64
CA SER A 1219 -7.51 94.19 61.98
C SER A 1219 -9.04 94.05 62.02
N ASP A 1220 -9.75 94.45 60.96
CA ASP A 1220 -11.23 94.44 60.92
C ASP A 1220 -11.85 93.02 60.77
N TYR A 1221 -11.02 91.96 60.73
CA TYR A 1221 -11.48 90.57 60.73
C TYR A 1221 -12.04 90.13 62.09
N VAL A 1222 -12.91 89.11 62.08
CA VAL A 1222 -13.44 88.47 63.29
C VAL A 1222 -13.35 86.96 63.13
N SER A 1223 -12.35 86.35 63.74
CA SER A 1223 -12.20 84.89 63.79
C SER A 1223 -13.16 84.24 64.81
N ARG A 1224 -13.78 83.11 64.45
CA ARG A 1224 -14.77 82.38 65.26
C ARG A 1224 -14.48 80.87 65.25
N PRO A 1225 -14.90 80.10 66.28
CA PRO A 1225 -14.70 78.65 66.35
C PRO A 1225 -15.28 77.89 65.14
N ASP A 1226 -16.42 78.33 64.62
CA ASP A 1226 -16.95 77.90 63.32
C ASP A 1226 -16.43 78.87 62.25
N SER A 1227 -15.60 78.36 61.33
CA SER A 1227 -14.98 79.16 60.27
C SER A 1227 -16.02 79.82 59.36
N ARG A 1228 -17.23 79.25 59.22
CA ARG A 1228 -18.35 79.82 58.45
C ARG A 1228 -18.98 81.05 59.10
N GLN A 1229 -18.73 81.27 60.39
CA GLN A 1229 -19.22 82.43 61.16
C GLN A 1229 -18.15 83.52 61.31
N SER A 1230 -16.93 83.27 60.82
CA SER A 1230 -15.87 84.28 60.81
C SER A 1230 -16.19 85.39 59.80
N LYS A 1231 -15.74 86.61 60.08
CA LYS A 1231 -15.77 87.73 59.13
C LYS A 1231 -14.37 88.03 58.65
N PHE A 1232 -14.20 88.14 57.34
CA PHE A 1232 -12.93 88.53 56.72
C PHE A 1232 -12.79 90.05 56.69
N ALA A 1233 -11.55 90.53 56.84
CA ALA A 1233 -11.23 91.93 56.59
C ALA A 1233 -11.42 92.27 55.10
N VAL A 1234 -11.72 93.53 54.82
CA VAL A 1234 -11.99 94.03 53.45
C VAL A 1234 -10.81 94.90 53.00
N VAL A 1235 -10.20 94.55 51.87
CA VAL A 1235 -9.00 95.23 51.35
C VAL A 1235 -9.28 95.94 50.02
N PRO A 1236 -8.68 97.13 49.78
CA PRO A 1236 -8.87 97.88 48.55
C PRO A 1236 -8.08 97.28 47.37
N LEU A 1237 -8.44 97.66 46.14
CA LEU A 1237 -7.53 97.61 44.99
C LEU A 1237 -7.04 99.03 44.68
N LEU A 1238 -5.84 99.12 44.11
CA LEU A 1238 -5.09 100.34 43.86
C LEU A 1238 -5.00 100.66 42.37
N ASP A 1239 -4.95 101.95 42.06
CA ASP A 1239 -4.82 102.50 40.71
C ASP A 1239 -3.35 102.52 40.24
N TRP A 1240 -3.12 102.73 38.94
CA TRP A 1240 -1.78 102.78 38.35
C TRP A 1240 -0.85 103.85 38.96
N ASP A 1241 -1.44 104.95 39.48
CA ASP A 1241 -0.75 106.04 40.18
C ASP A 1241 -1.36 106.24 41.58
N ALA A 1242 -1.05 105.31 42.50
CA ALA A 1242 -1.46 105.35 43.91
C ALA A 1242 -0.77 106.47 44.74
N ARG A 1243 -0.74 107.69 44.18
CA ARG A 1243 -0.22 108.91 44.83
C ARG A 1243 -1.31 109.81 45.42
N THR A 1244 -2.56 109.54 45.11
CA THR A 1244 -3.74 110.22 45.70
C THR A 1244 -4.42 109.32 46.73
N PRO A 1245 -4.77 109.86 47.91
CA PRO A 1245 -5.48 109.14 48.97
C PRO A 1245 -6.97 108.92 48.65
#